data_AF-A0A838VWG8-F1
#
_entry.id   AF-A0A838VWG8-F1
#
_cell.length_a   1.000
_cell.length_b   1.000
_cell.length_c   1.000
_cell.angle_alpha   90.00
_cell.angle_beta   90.00
_cell.angle_gamma   90.00
#
_symmetry.space_group_name_H-M   'P 1'
#
loop_
_entity.id
_entity.type
_entity.pdbx_description
1 polymer ?
#
loop_
_entity_poly.entity_id
_entity_poly.type
_entity_poly.pdbx_seq_one_letter_code
_entity_poly.pdbx_strand_id
1 'polypeptide(L)'
;MSTNNLATLRRLFFYAFVVPFTLNLPASALRAELLARGQEVFSQADDLSSLSADAQQIQGQLEEFLAAQPASEDAQELQSLHAQIKQLAQSQRQLSAQEVQTLNVAIDSAISYMSTLPEDAVRSRNCSPAVIIRGLKVLNCRLINIGNTLRDINNNVNSLTSTVNNFINADTCDAITPIRSVPFTITESGKYCLAQDVTYTGSDAAITIAASNVNLNLANHNIILPEGSTATAIAMDGVNEVTIENDSLRAANPTSIEETETTGIRIANSTDITVKNVNIDNLNTGIFITNSRGLRVLRSYFHNITFRAVDAFSSDDIAIEDSKFVNDLAFTDAGTAGVRFNSTSGKLDTPSCRNIRISDCQFSGTSLGGPIQLRFVDGALVENTTVSVDNEIFNANLLQGGSPNTGATGTDLDNALTANSIIIRNSSFKSQNVANGTDGIVLAAGSGALIENVVVDVNSPQDPTGNPPYLNGALHISASDQPCLTVSGVDVPVCGNPNAVYSNVRVSNSSFRNQGFYGVIISSGTRNVVIEECIISRNNRGIRIVGSTFVTLKNSSIEDNTTNGVLLSASLPSLPISDNPNQTFLSSSNNTIVDNRVSGNGGEGIFVTGVLFPAGSTEQQPQGTSATANANVIEHNIVTSNKLNGIRLGANTSNNSVRENLVIGHLFSAAAVGILNQGPASGAFAGNEFTYNEAHSNITNYSAGIAAIVVQGDPALAGQNINLGA
;
A
#
# COMPACT_ATOMS: atom_id res chain seq x y z
N MET A 1 -11.74 -20.20 0.56
CA MET A 1 -11.08 -20.20 1.89
C MET A 1 -11.32 -18.86 2.58
N SER A 2 -11.47 -18.82 3.91
CA SER A 2 -11.68 -17.56 4.66
C SER A 2 -10.37 -16.91 5.12
N THR A 3 -10.39 -15.59 5.35
CA THR A 3 -9.23 -14.83 5.88
C THR A 3 -8.79 -15.29 7.28
N ASN A 4 -9.69 -15.89 8.06
CA ASN A 4 -9.36 -16.49 9.36
C ASN A 4 -8.32 -17.62 9.24
N ASN A 5 -8.27 -18.35 8.12
CA ASN A 5 -7.33 -19.46 7.93
C ASN A 5 -5.89 -18.94 7.84
N LEU A 6 -5.65 -17.78 7.20
CA LEU A 6 -4.31 -17.17 7.11
C LEU A 6 -3.86 -16.57 8.45
N ALA A 7 -4.76 -15.95 9.21
CA ALA A 7 -4.50 -15.50 10.57
C ALA A 7 -4.20 -16.69 11.52
N THR A 8 -4.90 -17.81 11.32
CA THR A 8 -4.68 -19.07 12.06
C THR A 8 -3.33 -19.67 11.71
N LEU A 9 -2.96 -19.75 10.43
CA LEU A 9 -1.61 -20.16 9.99
C LEU A 9 -0.50 -19.28 10.60
N ARG A 10 -0.67 -17.95 10.64
CA ARG A 10 0.30 -17.05 11.30
C ARG A 10 0.41 -17.31 12.80
N ARG A 11 -0.71 -17.56 13.50
CA ARG A 11 -0.72 -17.92 14.94
C ARG A 11 -0.09 -19.30 15.17
N LEU A 12 -0.40 -20.29 14.34
CA LEU A 12 0.22 -21.63 14.36
C LEU A 12 1.73 -21.53 14.17
N PHE A 13 2.22 -20.69 13.24
CA PHE A 13 3.65 -20.47 13.01
C PHE A 13 4.34 -19.83 14.24
N PHE A 14 3.66 -18.92 14.95
CA PHE A 14 4.18 -18.34 16.19
C PHE A 14 4.25 -19.39 17.32
N TYR A 15 3.16 -20.12 17.55
CA TYR A 15 3.09 -21.13 18.63
C TYR A 15 3.97 -22.36 18.37
N ALA A 16 4.07 -22.85 17.13
CA ALA A 16 4.84 -24.07 16.81
C ALA A 16 6.36 -23.86 16.79
N PHE A 17 6.86 -22.63 16.75
CA PHE A 17 8.30 -22.34 16.63
C PHE A 17 8.87 -21.41 17.70
N VAL A 18 8.14 -20.38 18.17
CA VAL A 18 8.64 -19.47 19.22
C VAL A 18 8.54 -20.12 20.61
N VAL A 19 7.46 -20.88 20.86
CA VAL A 19 7.21 -21.50 22.17
C VAL A 19 8.16 -22.67 22.47
N PRO A 20 8.49 -23.61 21.54
CA PRO A 20 9.47 -24.66 21.82
C PRO A 20 10.88 -24.15 22.12
N PHE A 21 11.31 -23.07 21.44
CA PHE A 21 12.61 -22.43 21.67
C PHE A 21 12.69 -21.67 23.01
N THR A 22 11.55 -21.27 23.58
CA THR A 22 11.48 -20.65 24.92
C THR A 22 11.20 -21.65 26.04
N LEU A 23 10.55 -22.78 25.75
CA LEU A 23 10.27 -23.86 26.70
C LEU A 23 11.30 -25.00 26.70
N ASN A 24 12.35 -24.93 25.86
CA ASN A 24 13.48 -25.85 25.87
C ASN A 24 13.07 -27.34 25.64
N LEU A 25 12.10 -27.56 24.74
CA LEU A 25 11.52 -28.89 24.48
C LEU A 25 12.52 -29.84 23.77
N PRO A 26 12.54 -31.14 24.10
CA PRO A 26 13.39 -32.11 23.43
C PRO A 26 12.99 -32.30 21.96
N ALA A 27 13.96 -32.59 21.09
CA ALA A 27 13.76 -32.67 19.64
C ALA A 27 12.67 -33.67 19.20
N SER A 28 12.42 -34.73 19.99
CA SER A 28 11.32 -35.67 19.77
C SER A 28 9.93 -35.05 19.99
N ALA A 29 9.78 -34.16 20.98
CA ALA A 29 8.54 -33.44 21.24
C ALA A 29 8.30 -32.35 20.18
N LEU A 30 9.35 -31.61 19.79
CA LEU A 30 9.27 -30.66 18.67
C LEU A 30 8.88 -31.38 17.37
N ARG A 31 9.46 -32.55 17.08
CA ARG A 31 9.08 -33.37 15.91
C ARG A 31 7.62 -33.84 15.98
N ALA A 32 7.13 -34.22 17.15
CA ALA A 32 5.74 -34.65 17.33
C ALA A 32 4.74 -33.50 17.11
N GLU A 33 4.99 -32.31 17.70
CA GLU A 33 4.17 -31.12 17.49
C GLU A 33 4.19 -30.71 16.01
N LEU A 34 5.36 -30.68 15.35
CA LEU A 34 5.45 -30.36 13.93
C LEU A 34 4.73 -31.37 13.02
N LEU A 35 4.71 -32.66 13.36
CA LEU A 35 3.90 -33.66 12.64
C LEU A 35 2.39 -33.41 12.85
N ALA A 36 1.96 -33.19 14.09
CA ALA A 36 0.56 -32.95 14.43
C ALA A 36 0.02 -31.64 13.81
N ARG A 37 0.83 -30.58 13.80
CA ARG A 37 0.53 -29.29 13.14
C ARG A 37 0.55 -29.39 11.63
N GLY A 38 1.45 -30.20 11.06
CA GLY A 38 1.40 -30.56 9.64
C GLY A 38 0.09 -31.26 9.30
N GLN A 39 -0.32 -32.24 10.11
CA GLN A 39 -1.59 -32.95 9.95
C GLN A 39 -2.81 -32.03 10.15
N GLU A 40 -2.76 -31.05 11.05
CA GLU A 40 -3.80 -30.01 11.20
C GLU A 40 -3.95 -29.17 9.92
N VAL A 41 -2.83 -28.73 9.33
CA VAL A 41 -2.83 -28.02 8.03
C VAL A 41 -3.30 -28.93 6.88
N PHE A 42 -2.96 -30.22 6.89
CA PHE A 42 -3.49 -31.19 5.93
C PHE A 42 -4.99 -31.47 6.13
N SER A 43 -5.53 -31.42 7.35
CA SER A 43 -6.99 -31.51 7.55
C SER A 43 -7.73 -30.26 7.04
N GLN A 44 -7.05 -29.11 6.96
CA GLN A 44 -7.56 -27.93 6.23
C GLN A 44 -7.41 -28.05 4.71
N ALA A 45 -6.78 -29.12 4.20
CA ALA A 45 -6.87 -29.50 2.79
C ALA A 45 -8.11 -30.35 2.48
N ASP A 46 -8.90 -30.78 3.48
CA ASP A 46 -10.22 -31.37 3.22
C ASP A 46 -11.21 -30.32 2.66
N ASP A 47 -10.97 -29.02 2.89
CA ASP A 47 -11.63 -27.89 2.18
C ASP A 47 -11.28 -27.83 0.67
N LEU A 48 -10.23 -28.54 0.22
CA LEU A 48 -9.97 -28.75 -1.21
C LEU A 48 -10.73 -29.97 -1.75
N SER A 49 -11.19 -30.88 -0.88
CA SER A 49 -12.05 -32.00 -1.26
C SER A 49 -13.49 -31.55 -1.54
N SER A 50 -14.01 -30.58 -0.79
CA SER A 50 -15.30 -29.92 -1.07
C SER A 50 -15.25 -29.13 -2.38
N LEU A 51 -14.22 -28.28 -2.59
CA LEU A 51 -13.97 -27.63 -3.88
C LEU A 51 -13.86 -28.64 -5.06
N SER A 52 -13.30 -29.83 -4.81
CA SER A 52 -13.25 -30.90 -5.81
C SER A 52 -14.61 -31.56 -6.06
N ALA A 53 -15.49 -31.62 -5.06
CA ALA A 53 -16.86 -32.11 -5.19
C ALA A 53 -17.74 -31.09 -5.94
N ASP A 54 -17.66 -29.80 -5.58
CA ASP A 54 -18.38 -28.71 -6.25
C ASP A 54 -18.01 -28.65 -7.75
N ALA A 55 -16.72 -28.72 -8.07
CA ALA A 55 -16.24 -28.76 -9.45
C ALA A 55 -16.73 -30.01 -10.22
N GLN A 56 -16.87 -31.16 -9.57
CA GLN A 56 -17.44 -32.38 -10.17
C GLN A 56 -18.96 -32.26 -10.35
N GLN A 57 -19.68 -31.64 -9.43
CA GLN A 57 -21.11 -31.36 -9.56
C GLN A 57 -21.39 -30.40 -10.72
N ILE A 58 -20.64 -29.29 -10.80
CA ILE A 58 -20.74 -28.33 -11.91
C ILE A 58 -20.42 -29.00 -13.26
N GLN A 59 -19.37 -29.84 -13.31
CA GLN A 59 -19.06 -30.61 -14.52
C GLN A 59 -20.21 -31.55 -14.91
N GLY A 60 -20.83 -32.24 -13.94
CA GLY A 60 -21.96 -33.14 -14.19
C GLY A 60 -23.20 -32.40 -14.70
N GLN A 61 -23.55 -31.27 -14.09
CA GLN A 61 -24.67 -30.43 -14.53
C GLN A 61 -24.44 -29.86 -15.95
N LEU A 62 -23.20 -29.46 -16.26
CA LEU A 62 -22.85 -28.98 -17.61
C LEU A 62 -22.84 -30.13 -18.65
N GLU A 63 -22.43 -31.34 -18.26
CA GLU A 63 -22.52 -32.53 -19.11
C GLU A 63 -23.97 -32.96 -19.39
N GLU A 64 -24.87 -32.83 -18.41
CA GLU A 64 -26.31 -33.07 -18.60
C GLU A 64 -26.96 -32.00 -19.50
N PHE A 65 -26.62 -30.71 -19.30
CA PHE A 65 -27.12 -29.62 -20.14
C PHE A 65 -26.63 -29.72 -21.60
N LEU A 66 -25.33 -29.99 -21.80
CA LEU A 66 -24.75 -30.21 -23.14
C LEU A 66 -25.34 -31.43 -23.86
N ALA A 67 -25.83 -32.43 -23.14
CA ALA A 67 -26.52 -33.59 -23.72
C ALA A 67 -27.98 -33.30 -24.13
N ALA A 68 -28.58 -32.23 -23.61
CA ALA A 68 -29.96 -31.83 -23.91
C ALA A 68 -30.08 -30.84 -25.08
N GLN A 69 -29.04 -30.05 -25.37
CA GLN A 69 -29.08 -29.01 -26.40
C GLN A 69 -28.83 -29.56 -27.82
N PRO A 70 -29.60 -29.13 -28.84
CA PRO A 70 -29.24 -29.33 -30.24
C PRO A 70 -28.02 -28.48 -30.62
N ALA A 71 -27.38 -28.78 -31.75
CA ALA A 71 -26.15 -28.10 -32.19
C ALA A 71 -26.41 -26.67 -32.68
N SER A 72 -26.38 -25.71 -31.74
CA SER A 72 -26.35 -24.25 -31.98
C SER A 72 -24.92 -23.68 -31.91
N GLU A 73 -24.76 -22.37 -32.03
CA GLU A 73 -23.49 -21.67 -31.77
C GLU A 73 -23.14 -21.71 -30.27
N ASP A 74 -24.13 -21.55 -29.39
CA ASP A 74 -23.98 -21.60 -27.91
C ASP A 74 -23.37 -22.95 -27.46
N ALA A 75 -23.70 -24.03 -28.16
CA ALA A 75 -23.12 -25.36 -27.91
C ALA A 75 -21.60 -25.42 -28.12
N GLN A 76 -21.01 -24.54 -28.95
CA GLN A 76 -19.55 -24.43 -29.09
C GLN A 76 -18.92 -23.66 -27.93
N GLU A 77 -19.56 -22.57 -27.48
CA GLU A 77 -19.07 -21.78 -26.35
C GLU A 77 -19.15 -22.58 -25.03
N LEU A 78 -20.25 -23.30 -24.81
CA LEU A 78 -20.41 -24.23 -23.69
C LEU A 78 -19.38 -25.38 -23.73
N GLN A 79 -19.00 -25.88 -24.91
CA GLN A 79 -17.90 -26.84 -25.07
C GLN A 79 -16.53 -26.24 -24.74
N SER A 80 -16.29 -24.97 -25.11
CA SER A 80 -15.07 -24.23 -24.71
C SER A 80 -15.01 -24.05 -23.19
N LEU A 81 -16.12 -23.65 -22.56
CA LEU A 81 -16.23 -23.49 -21.11
C LEU A 81 -16.02 -24.83 -20.38
N HIS A 82 -16.58 -25.92 -20.89
CA HIS A 82 -16.37 -27.28 -20.39
C HIS A 82 -14.92 -27.74 -20.49
N ALA A 83 -14.22 -27.43 -21.59
CA ALA A 83 -12.80 -27.71 -21.74
C ALA A 83 -11.95 -26.93 -20.71
N GLN A 84 -12.27 -25.67 -20.47
CA GLN A 84 -11.63 -24.84 -19.43
C GLN A 84 -11.88 -25.39 -18.02
N ILE A 85 -13.11 -25.80 -17.68
CA ILE A 85 -13.43 -26.46 -16.40
C ILE A 85 -12.59 -27.73 -16.22
N LYS A 86 -12.48 -28.58 -17.25
CA LYS A 86 -11.66 -29.80 -17.21
C LYS A 86 -10.16 -29.50 -17.07
N GLN A 87 -9.65 -28.46 -17.75
CA GLN A 87 -8.25 -28.03 -17.61
C GLN A 87 -7.95 -27.46 -16.21
N LEU A 88 -8.88 -26.70 -15.62
CA LEU A 88 -8.74 -26.16 -14.27
C LEU A 88 -8.75 -27.28 -13.21
N ALA A 89 -9.68 -28.23 -13.34
CA ALA A 89 -9.76 -29.40 -12.46
C ALA A 89 -8.54 -30.33 -12.58
N GLN A 90 -7.95 -30.45 -13.78
CA GLN A 90 -6.66 -31.15 -13.96
C GLN A 90 -5.49 -30.38 -13.33
N SER A 91 -5.41 -29.06 -13.56
CA SER A 91 -4.40 -28.20 -12.95
C SER A 91 -4.43 -28.26 -11.42
N GLN A 92 -5.61 -28.23 -10.81
CA GLN A 92 -5.79 -28.34 -9.35
C GLN A 92 -5.25 -29.68 -8.80
N ARG A 93 -5.49 -30.80 -9.50
CA ARG A 93 -4.98 -32.13 -9.13
C ARG A 93 -3.46 -32.26 -9.30
N GLN A 94 -2.90 -31.62 -10.33
CA GLN A 94 -1.45 -31.59 -10.54
C GLN A 94 -0.75 -30.72 -9.50
N LEU A 95 -1.30 -29.54 -9.20
CA LEU A 95 -0.75 -28.63 -8.21
C LEU A 95 -0.75 -29.27 -6.81
N SER A 96 -1.88 -29.85 -6.37
CA SER A 96 -1.95 -30.49 -5.05
C SER A 96 -0.98 -31.67 -4.90
N ALA A 97 -0.81 -32.50 -5.94
CA ALA A 97 0.20 -33.57 -5.91
C ALA A 97 1.64 -33.02 -5.86
N GLN A 98 1.97 -32.06 -6.73
CA GLN A 98 3.33 -31.55 -6.88
C GLN A 98 3.77 -30.65 -5.71
N GLU A 99 2.88 -29.81 -5.18
CA GLU A 99 3.19 -28.94 -4.04
C GLU A 99 3.28 -29.72 -2.74
N VAL A 100 2.42 -30.73 -2.50
CA VAL A 100 2.54 -31.61 -1.33
C VAL A 100 3.82 -32.43 -1.40
N GLN A 101 4.19 -32.96 -2.57
CA GLN A 101 5.48 -33.63 -2.73
C GLN A 101 6.67 -32.67 -2.52
N THR A 102 6.59 -31.42 -3.00
CA THR A 102 7.63 -30.40 -2.81
C THR A 102 7.74 -29.95 -1.34
N LEU A 103 6.62 -29.85 -0.62
CA LEU A 103 6.57 -29.50 0.79
C LEU A 103 7.14 -30.64 1.64
N ASN A 104 6.78 -31.90 1.37
CA ASN A 104 7.33 -33.07 2.03
C ASN A 104 8.86 -33.15 1.83
N VAL A 105 9.36 -32.98 0.60
CA VAL A 105 10.81 -32.93 0.32
C VAL A 105 11.50 -31.78 1.07
N ALA A 106 10.86 -30.62 1.22
CA ALA A 106 11.40 -29.51 2.00
C ALA A 106 11.43 -29.80 3.52
N ILE A 107 10.39 -30.43 4.04
CA ILE A 107 10.30 -30.88 5.44
C ILE A 107 11.34 -31.97 5.72
N ASP A 108 11.45 -33.00 4.87
CA ASP A 108 12.45 -34.06 5.01
C ASP A 108 13.88 -33.51 4.90
N SER A 109 14.12 -32.54 4.02
CA SER A 109 15.41 -31.84 3.93
C SER A 109 15.74 -31.07 5.20
N ALA A 110 14.75 -30.39 5.80
CA ALA A 110 14.92 -29.66 7.05
C ALA A 110 15.14 -30.61 8.24
N ILE A 111 14.37 -31.71 8.32
CA ILE A 111 14.54 -32.76 9.34
C ILE A 111 15.91 -33.43 9.21
N SER A 112 16.32 -33.78 7.99
CA SER A 112 17.64 -34.34 7.70
C SER A 112 18.75 -33.39 8.16
N TYR A 113 18.69 -32.12 7.75
CA TYR A 113 19.66 -31.09 8.18
C TYR A 113 19.71 -30.96 9.71
N MET A 114 18.57 -30.82 10.39
CA MET A 114 18.50 -30.76 11.86
C MET A 114 19.07 -32.02 12.53
N SER A 115 18.86 -33.20 11.94
CA SER A 115 19.40 -34.47 12.47
C SER A 115 20.92 -34.64 12.29
N THR A 116 21.55 -33.84 11.42
CA THR A 116 23.01 -33.80 11.25
C THR A 116 23.72 -32.81 12.20
N LEU A 117 22.98 -32.02 12.98
CA LEU A 117 23.56 -31.15 14.01
C LEU A 117 23.93 -31.99 15.25
N PRO A 118 25.19 -31.96 15.73
CA PRO A 118 25.56 -32.61 16.99
C PRO A 118 24.75 -32.04 18.17
N GLU A 119 24.31 -32.90 19.10
CA GLU A 119 23.59 -32.43 20.32
C GLU A 119 24.40 -31.37 21.08
N ASP A 120 25.72 -31.52 21.13
CA ASP A 120 26.64 -30.58 21.78
C ASP A 120 26.62 -29.19 21.11
N ALA A 121 26.48 -29.15 19.77
CA ALA A 121 26.42 -27.90 19.01
C ALA A 121 25.14 -27.12 19.34
N VAL A 122 24.00 -27.83 19.48
CA VAL A 122 22.70 -27.25 19.86
C VAL A 122 22.70 -26.74 21.32
N ARG A 123 23.45 -27.41 22.21
CA ARG A 123 23.60 -26.98 23.62
C ARG A 123 24.61 -25.84 23.79
N SER A 124 25.62 -25.75 22.92
CA SER A 124 26.54 -24.60 22.87
C SER A 124 25.83 -23.38 22.30
N ARG A 125 26.00 -22.19 22.91
CA ARG A 125 25.34 -20.95 22.45
C ARG A 125 25.93 -20.36 21.15
N ASN A 126 26.69 -21.15 20.38
CA ASN A 126 27.50 -20.68 19.24
C ASN A 126 26.80 -20.88 17.88
N CYS A 127 25.66 -21.56 17.82
CA CYS A 127 24.83 -21.60 16.62
C CYS A 127 24.18 -20.23 16.38
N SER A 128 24.73 -19.42 15.46
CA SER A 128 24.17 -18.13 15.05
C SER A 128 22.70 -18.27 14.60
N PRO A 129 21.74 -17.58 15.24
CA PRO A 129 20.32 -17.68 14.89
C PRO A 129 20.01 -17.39 13.42
N ALA A 130 20.86 -16.63 12.74
CA ALA A 130 20.72 -16.26 11.33
C ALA A 130 20.62 -17.46 10.37
N VAL A 131 21.21 -18.62 10.70
CA VAL A 131 21.16 -19.83 9.85
C VAL A 131 19.77 -20.47 9.88
N ILE A 132 19.23 -20.68 11.09
CA ILE A 132 17.89 -21.24 11.29
C ILE A 132 16.82 -20.26 10.75
N ILE A 133 16.98 -18.97 11.02
CA ILE A 133 16.10 -17.91 10.49
C ILE A 133 16.11 -17.87 8.95
N ARG A 134 17.25 -18.12 8.28
CA ARG A 134 17.29 -18.20 6.80
C ARG A 134 16.46 -19.38 6.26
N GLY A 135 16.59 -20.57 6.85
CA GLY A 135 15.78 -21.73 6.47
C GLY A 135 14.28 -21.48 6.64
N LEU A 136 13.89 -20.92 7.80
CA LEU A 136 12.49 -20.60 8.10
C LEU A 136 11.93 -19.46 7.22
N LYS A 137 12.74 -18.44 6.87
CA LYS A 137 12.33 -17.40 5.90
C LYS A 137 12.02 -18.00 4.53
N VAL A 138 12.82 -18.95 4.03
CA VAL A 138 12.56 -19.64 2.75
C VAL A 138 11.27 -20.47 2.81
N LEU A 139 11.03 -21.18 3.92
CA LEU A 139 9.80 -21.97 4.10
C LEU A 139 8.55 -21.06 4.14
N ASN A 140 8.60 -19.95 4.89
CA ASN A 140 7.51 -18.99 4.99
C ASN A 140 7.19 -18.34 3.63
N CYS A 141 8.20 -17.92 2.85
CA CYS A 141 7.99 -17.40 1.50
C CYS A 141 7.31 -18.43 0.57
N ARG A 142 7.63 -19.72 0.68
CA ARG A 142 6.94 -20.77 -0.09
C ARG A 142 5.48 -20.96 0.36
N LEU A 143 5.21 -20.98 1.65
CA LEU A 143 3.85 -21.08 2.20
C LEU A 143 2.97 -19.88 1.80
N ILE A 144 3.54 -18.67 1.77
CA ILE A 144 2.85 -17.46 1.28
C ILE A 144 2.51 -17.59 -0.21
N ASN A 145 3.43 -18.10 -1.04
CA ASN A 145 3.16 -18.31 -2.46
C ASN A 145 2.03 -19.32 -2.69
N ILE A 146 2.07 -20.49 -2.02
CA ILE A 146 0.99 -21.50 -2.08
C ILE A 146 -0.35 -20.88 -1.64
N GLY A 147 -0.37 -20.11 -0.55
CA GLY A 147 -1.56 -19.42 -0.06
C GLY A 147 -2.08 -18.29 -0.96
N ASN A 148 -1.28 -17.82 -1.92
CA ASN A 148 -1.74 -16.92 -2.99
C ASN A 148 -2.28 -17.75 -4.17
N THR A 149 -1.56 -18.76 -4.67
CA THR A 149 -2.01 -19.61 -5.78
C THR A 149 -3.33 -20.33 -5.47
N LEU A 150 -3.54 -20.79 -4.24
CA LEU A 150 -4.83 -21.36 -3.81
C LEU A 150 -5.96 -20.32 -3.77
N ARG A 151 -5.65 -19.04 -3.50
CA ARG A 151 -6.62 -17.93 -3.59
C ARG A 151 -6.96 -17.61 -5.04
N ASP A 152 -5.97 -17.60 -5.92
CA ASP A 152 -6.16 -17.35 -7.35
C ASP A 152 -7.02 -18.46 -7.99
N ILE A 153 -6.79 -19.73 -7.61
CA ILE A 153 -7.66 -20.86 -7.99
C ILE A 153 -9.09 -20.68 -7.44
N ASN A 154 -9.24 -20.32 -6.16
CA ASN A 154 -10.56 -20.04 -5.57
C ASN A 154 -11.29 -18.90 -6.31
N ASN A 155 -10.57 -17.85 -6.70
CA ASN A 155 -11.13 -16.72 -7.44
C ASN A 155 -11.56 -17.13 -8.86
N ASN A 156 -10.74 -17.95 -9.54
CA ASN A 156 -11.07 -18.49 -10.86
C ASN A 156 -12.29 -19.43 -10.80
N VAL A 157 -12.38 -20.32 -9.80
CA VAL A 157 -13.55 -21.19 -9.59
C VAL A 157 -14.80 -20.36 -9.30
N ASN A 158 -14.71 -19.32 -8.47
CA ASN A 158 -15.84 -18.41 -8.20
C ASN A 158 -16.29 -17.68 -9.48
N SER A 159 -15.34 -17.14 -10.25
CA SER A 159 -15.61 -16.44 -11.52
C SER A 159 -16.32 -17.36 -12.53
N LEU A 160 -15.77 -18.56 -12.72
CA LEU A 160 -16.31 -19.60 -13.60
C LEU A 160 -17.69 -20.08 -13.16
N THR A 161 -17.91 -20.15 -11.84
CA THR A 161 -19.22 -20.46 -11.24
C THR A 161 -20.22 -19.32 -11.46
N SER A 162 -19.81 -18.05 -11.42
CA SER A 162 -20.68 -16.95 -11.86
C SER A 162 -20.97 -17.01 -13.36
N THR A 163 -20.00 -17.31 -14.23
CA THR A 163 -20.27 -17.47 -15.68
C THR A 163 -21.29 -18.59 -15.94
N VAL A 164 -21.12 -19.77 -15.32
CA VAL A 164 -22.07 -20.89 -15.45
C VAL A 164 -23.45 -20.51 -14.91
N ASN A 165 -23.54 -19.84 -13.77
CA ASN A 165 -24.83 -19.36 -13.25
C ASN A 165 -25.44 -18.25 -14.12
N ASN A 166 -24.65 -17.35 -14.69
CA ASN A 166 -25.15 -16.32 -15.61
C ASN A 166 -25.76 -16.96 -16.88
N PHE A 167 -25.13 -18.02 -17.41
CA PHE A 167 -25.66 -18.84 -18.51
C PHE A 167 -26.95 -19.57 -18.11
N ILE A 168 -26.97 -20.26 -16.96
CA ILE A 168 -28.15 -21.02 -16.49
C ILE A 168 -29.36 -20.10 -16.24
N ASN A 169 -29.12 -18.87 -15.76
CA ASN A 169 -30.17 -17.87 -15.54
C ASN A 169 -30.41 -16.93 -16.74
N ALA A 170 -29.72 -17.13 -17.87
CA ALA A 170 -29.87 -16.28 -19.07
C ALA A 170 -31.26 -16.43 -19.71
N ASP A 171 -31.72 -17.68 -19.83
CA ASP A 171 -32.97 -18.05 -20.50
C ASP A 171 -34.22 -17.68 -19.66
N THR A 172 -34.02 -17.28 -18.39
CA THR A 172 -35.08 -16.90 -17.44
C THR A 172 -35.20 -15.38 -17.31
N CYS A 173 -35.83 -14.75 -18.30
CA CYS A 173 -36.38 -13.39 -18.20
C CYS A 173 -37.62 -13.39 -17.27
N ASP A 174 -37.47 -13.88 -16.02
CA ASP A 174 -38.48 -13.98 -14.94
C ASP A 174 -38.94 -12.61 -14.39
N ALA A 175 -38.68 -11.55 -15.14
CA ALA A 175 -39.15 -10.20 -14.91
C ALA A 175 -40.52 -10.00 -15.56
N ILE A 176 -41.33 -9.14 -14.96
CA ILE A 176 -42.73 -8.95 -15.38
C ILE A 176 -42.80 -8.10 -16.66
N THR A 177 -41.80 -7.23 -16.88
CA THR A 177 -41.78 -6.27 -18.00
C THR A 177 -40.48 -6.36 -18.80
N PRO A 178 -40.49 -6.90 -20.03
CA PRO A 178 -39.31 -6.95 -20.90
C PRO A 178 -39.08 -5.62 -21.64
N ILE A 179 -37.85 -5.11 -21.58
CA ILE A 179 -37.36 -3.94 -22.32
C ILE A 179 -36.75 -4.45 -23.64
N ARG A 180 -37.24 -3.94 -24.78
CA ARG A 180 -36.78 -4.33 -26.13
C ARG A 180 -36.23 -3.17 -26.97
N SER A 181 -36.30 -1.95 -26.47
CA SER A 181 -35.93 -0.74 -27.21
C SER A 181 -35.57 0.38 -26.24
N VAL A 182 -34.63 1.23 -26.65
CA VAL A 182 -34.22 2.43 -25.92
C VAL A 182 -34.48 3.69 -26.78
N PRO A 183 -34.79 4.87 -26.21
CA PRO A 183 -34.92 5.14 -24.77
C PRO A 183 -36.12 4.42 -24.13
N PHE A 184 -35.98 4.04 -22.86
CA PHE A 184 -37.03 3.45 -22.03
C PHE A 184 -37.10 4.15 -20.66
N THR A 185 -38.29 4.25 -20.07
CA THR A 185 -38.46 4.82 -18.72
C THR A 185 -39.23 3.86 -17.83
N ILE A 186 -38.62 3.46 -16.71
CA ILE A 186 -39.26 2.69 -15.65
C ILE A 186 -39.98 3.66 -14.72
N THR A 187 -41.30 3.75 -14.86
CA THR A 187 -42.19 4.65 -14.09
C THR A 187 -42.94 3.95 -12.94
N GLU A 188 -42.79 2.64 -12.79
CA GLU A 188 -43.48 1.83 -11.77
C GLU A 188 -42.48 0.90 -11.06
N SER A 189 -42.75 0.55 -9.81
CA SER A 189 -41.97 -0.42 -9.03
C SER A 189 -42.18 -1.83 -9.57
N GLY A 190 -41.12 -2.64 -9.63
CA GLY A 190 -41.25 -4.03 -10.10
C GLY A 190 -39.95 -4.66 -10.61
N LYS A 191 -40.13 -5.76 -11.37
CA LYS A 191 -39.04 -6.46 -12.05
C LYS A 191 -39.06 -6.16 -13.56
N TYR A 192 -37.92 -5.74 -14.08
CA TYR A 192 -37.68 -5.46 -15.49
C TYR A 192 -36.50 -6.32 -15.97
N CYS A 193 -36.59 -6.86 -17.19
CA CYS A 193 -35.43 -7.48 -17.85
C CYS A 193 -35.16 -6.76 -19.17
N LEU A 194 -33.89 -6.51 -19.49
CA LEU A 194 -33.50 -6.28 -20.88
C LEU A 194 -33.68 -7.61 -21.63
N ALA A 195 -34.25 -7.58 -22.84
CA ALA A 195 -34.73 -8.78 -23.54
C ALA A 195 -34.20 -8.91 -24.99
N GLN A 196 -33.15 -8.15 -25.30
CA GLN A 196 -32.23 -8.24 -26.44
C GLN A 196 -31.14 -7.16 -26.28
N ASP A 197 -29.98 -7.32 -26.94
CA ASP A 197 -28.98 -6.23 -27.09
C ASP A 197 -29.64 -4.96 -27.68
N VAL A 198 -29.30 -3.79 -27.15
CA VAL A 198 -29.86 -2.50 -27.59
C VAL A 198 -28.76 -1.45 -27.82
N THR A 199 -28.78 -0.84 -29.01
CA THR A 199 -27.94 0.32 -29.32
C THR A 199 -28.72 1.61 -29.11
N TYR A 200 -28.19 2.50 -28.27
CA TYR A 200 -28.70 3.85 -28.09
C TYR A 200 -28.00 4.82 -29.05
N THR A 201 -28.74 5.82 -29.55
CA THR A 201 -28.23 6.82 -30.51
C THR A 201 -28.57 8.25 -30.11
N GLY A 202 -28.93 8.48 -28.83
CA GLY A 202 -29.23 9.80 -28.29
C GLY A 202 -28.09 10.37 -27.43
N SER A 203 -28.31 11.55 -26.86
CA SER A 203 -27.39 12.25 -25.95
C SER A 203 -27.65 11.97 -24.46
N ASP A 204 -28.79 11.38 -24.14
CA ASP A 204 -29.36 11.37 -22.79
C ASP A 204 -29.27 9.95 -22.18
N ALA A 205 -30.26 9.52 -21.41
CA ALA A 205 -30.33 8.17 -20.86
C ALA A 205 -30.96 7.15 -21.85
N ALA A 206 -30.33 5.98 -21.99
CA ALA A 206 -30.92 4.83 -22.69
C ALA A 206 -32.02 4.15 -21.86
N ILE A 207 -31.80 3.99 -20.55
CA ILE A 207 -32.84 3.61 -19.57
C ILE A 207 -32.88 4.66 -18.46
N THR A 208 -34.06 5.26 -18.23
CA THR A 208 -34.33 6.13 -17.08
C THR A 208 -35.11 5.35 -16.02
N ILE A 209 -34.62 5.32 -14.78
CA ILE A 209 -35.34 4.75 -13.64
C ILE A 209 -35.94 5.90 -12.82
N ALA A 210 -37.27 6.03 -12.88
CA ALA A 210 -38.05 7.10 -12.25
C ALA A 210 -38.96 6.58 -11.11
N ALA A 211 -38.83 5.30 -10.75
CA ALA A 211 -39.52 4.66 -9.63
C ALA A 211 -38.54 3.99 -8.68
N SER A 212 -38.89 3.98 -7.39
CA SER A 212 -38.21 3.19 -6.36
C SER A 212 -38.64 1.73 -6.42
N ASN A 213 -37.96 0.83 -5.68
CA ASN A 213 -38.29 -0.60 -5.62
C ASN A 213 -38.25 -1.25 -7.01
N VAL A 214 -37.13 -1.09 -7.72
CA VAL A 214 -36.92 -1.57 -9.10
C VAL A 214 -35.77 -2.59 -9.13
N ASN A 215 -36.03 -3.79 -9.63
CA ASN A 215 -34.99 -4.72 -10.04
C ASN A 215 -34.91 -4.71 -11.58
N LEU A 216 -33.75 -4.30 -12.12
CA LEU A 216 -33.42 -4.32 -13.53
C LEU A 216 -32.33 -5.39 -13.76
N ASN A 217 -32.74 -6.52 -14.32
CA ASN A 217 -31.82 -7.55 -14.78
C ASN A 217 -31.43 -7.26 -16.24
N LEU A 218 -30.13 -7.19 -16.55
CA LEU A 218 -29.65 -7.02 -17.92
C LEU A 218 -29.67 -8.36 -18.70
N ALA A 219 -29.81 -9.48 -18.00
CA ALA A 219 -30.09 -10.82 -18.55
C ALA A 219 -29.14 -11.29 -19.68
N ASN A 220 -27.85 -10.94 -19.59
CA ASN A 220 -26.84 -11.23 -20.64
C ASN A 220 -27.09 -10.48 -21.96
N HIS A 221 -27.65 -9.28 -21.88
CA HIS A 221 -27.80 -8.34 -22.99
C HIS A 221 -27.10 -7.00 -22.75
N ASN A 222 -26.44 -6.51 -23.80
CA ASN A 222 -25.65 -5.28 -23.77
C ASN A 222 -26.53 -4.04 -24.00
N ILE A 223 -26.24 -2.98 -23.25
CA ILE A 223 -26.59 -1.61 -23.66
C ILE A 223 -25.36 -1.01 -24.33
N ILE A 224 -25.48 -0.69 -25.62
CA ILE A 224 -24.41 -0.13 -26.45
C ILE A 224 -24.63 1.38 -26.62
N LEU A 225 -23.73 2.19 -26.07
CA LEU A 225 -23.72 3.64 -26.20
C LEU A 225 -23.01 4.09 -27.48
N PRO A 226 -23.42 5.23 -28.07
CA PRO A 226 -22.77 5.76 -29.25
C PRO A 226 -21.38 6.31 -28.89
N GLU A 227 -20.39 6.01 -29.72
CA GLU A 227 -19.05 6.62 -29.65
C GLU A 227 -19.17 8.14 -29.70
N GLY A 228 -18.35 8.84 -28.90
CA GLY A 228 -18.30 10.29 -28.91
C GLY A 228 -19.59 10.97 -28.44
N SER A 229 -20.16 10.53 -27.31
CA SER A 229 -21.42 11.07 -26.78
C SER A 229 -21.40 11.38 -25.28
N THR A 230 -22.36 12.18 -24.83
CA THR A 230 -22.68 12.40 -23.40
C THR A 230 -23.65 11.34 -22.85
N ALA A 231 -23.90 10.28 -23.61
CA ALA A 231 -24.98 9.34 -23.32
C ALA A 231 -24.75 8.58 -22.01
N THR A 232 -25.84 8.28 -21.32
CA THR A 232 -25.85 7.45 -20.11
C THR A 232 -26.58 6.14 -20.39
N ALA A 233 -26.03 4.97 -20.04
CA ALA A 233 -26.73 3.71 -20.27
C ALA A 233 -27.93 3.54 -19.31
N ILE A 234 -27.73 3.79 -18.01
CA ILE A 234 -28.79 3.76 -17.00
C ILE A 234 -28.71 5.01 -16.12
N ALA A 235 -29.75 5.83 -16.08
CA ALA A 235 -29.83 7.02 -15.24
C ALA A 235 -30.96 6.92 -14.22
N MET A 236 -30.71 7.41 -13.00
CA MET A 236 -31.71 7.49 -11.94
C MET A 236 -31.50 8.75 -11.07
N ASP A 237 -32.60 9.39 -10.67
CA ASP A 237 -32.60 10.58 -9.82
C ASP A 237 -33.76 10.52 -8.82
N GLY A 238 -33.47 10.69 -7.52
CA GLY A 238 -34.48 10.72 -6.46
C GLY A 238 -35.22 9.40 -6.19
N VAL A 239 -34.62 8.25 -6.50
CA VAL A 239 -35.22 6.91 -6.31
C VAL A 239 -34.49 6.10 -5.25
N ASN A 240 -35.19 5.14 -4.63
CA ASN A 240 -34.63 4.28 -3.58
C ASN A 240 -34.82 2.80 -3.89
N GLU A 241 -34.00 1.93 -3.29
CA GLU A 241 -34.13 0.47 -3.38
C GLU A 241 -34.13 -0.04 -4.83
N VAL A 242 -33.10 0.35 -5.60
CA VAL A 242 -32.90 -0.09 -7.00
C VAL A 242 -31.78 -1.11 -7.08
N THR A 243 -32.02 -2.24 -7.74
CA THR A 243 -30.99 -3.24 -8.08
C THR A 243 -30.78 -3.27 -9.59
N ILE A 244 -29.53 -3.17 -10.03
CA ILE A 244 -29.09 -3.42 -11.42
C ILE A 244 -28.17 -4.62 -11.39
N GLU A 245 -28.46 -5.66 -12.19
CA GLU A 245 -27.67 -6.89 -12.16
C GLU A 245 -27.55 -7.66 -13.48
N ASN A 246 -26.46 -8.42 -13.61
CA ASN A 246 -26.20 -9.45 -14.63
C ASN A 246 -26.24 -8.98 -16.10
N ASP A 247 -25.32 -8.07 -16.49
CA ASP A 247 -24.55 -8.09 -17.76
C ASP A 247 -23.78 -6.78 -18.01
N SER A 248 -23.89 -6.14 -19.18
CA SER A 248 -22.79 -5.40 -19.82
C SER A 248 -23.23 -4.03 -20.33
N LEU A 249 -22.49 -2.99 -19.93
CA LEU A 249 -22.67 -1.61 -20.35
C LEU A 249 -21.42 -1.15 -21.12
N ARG A 250 -21.53 -0.90 -22.43
CA ARG A 250 -20.37 -0.60 -23.28
C ARG A 250 -20.60 0.57 -24.24
N ALA A 251 -19.54 1.27 -24.62
CA ALA A 251 -19.54 2.15 -25.79
C ALA A 251 -19.12 1.37 -27.05
N ALA A 252 -19.42 1.90 -28.23
CA ALA A 252 -19.00 1.29 -29.49
C ALA A 252 -17.47 1.28 -29.69
N ASN A 253 -16.76 2.31 -29.18
CA ASN A 253 -15.30 2.41 -29.12
C ASN A 253 -14.90 3.27 -27.90
N PRO A 254 -13.71 3.06 -27.30
CA PRO A 254 -13.17 3.94 -26.27
C PRO A 254 -12.64 5.25 -26.88
N THR A 255 -13.29 6.38 -26.58
CA THR A 255 -12.84 7.71 -27.01
C THR A 255 -11.72 8.26 -26.13
N SER A 256 -10.98 9.26 -26.63
CA SER A 256 -10.09 10.09 -25.80
C SER A 256 -10.87 10.79 -24.68
N ILE A 257 -10.17 11.14 -23.60
CA ILE A 257 -10.81 11.60 -22.36
C ILE A 257 -11.43 13.00 -22.45
N GLU A 258 -10.97 13.83 -23.38
CA GLU A 258 -11.22 15.28 -23.36
C GLU A 258 -12.57 15.67 -23.98
N GLU A 259 -13.14 14.85 -24.87
CA GLU A 259 -14.27 15.29 -25.69
C GLU A 259 -15.65 14.89 -25.14
N THR A 260 -15.84 13.69 -24.54
CA THR A 260 -17.21 13.14 -24.36
C THR A 260 -17.46 12.33 -23.07
N GLU A 261 -18.54 12.64 -22.35
CA GLU A 261 -18.89 12.18 -21.00
C GLU A 261 -19.69 10.85 -20.94
N THR A 262 -19.38 9.84 -21.76
CA THR A 262 -20.13 8.56 -21.76
C THR A 262 -20.17 7.92 -20.36
N THR A 263 -21.36 7.65 -19.84
CA THR A 263 -21.57 7.18 -18.46
C THR A 263 -22.32 5.85 -18.43
N GLY A 264 -21.83 4.86 -17.68
CA GLY A 264 -22.51 3.57 -17.53
C GLY A 264 -23.78 3.72 -16.70
N ILE A 265 -23.62 4.02 -15.41
CA ILE A 265 -24.72 4.21 -14.47
C ILE A 265 -24.59 5.59 -13.79
N ARG A 266 -25.63 6.42 -13.90
CA ARG A 266 -25.71 7.73 -13.24
C ARG A 266 -26.72 7.68 -12.10
N ILE A 267 -26.27 7.99 -10.89
CA ILE A 267 -27.04 7.88 -9.64
C ILE A 267 -27.04 9.25 -8.95
N ALA A 268 -28.19 9.92 -8.90
CA ALA A 268 -28.35 11.21 -8.24
C ALA A 268 -29.41 11.14 -7.13
N ASN A 269 -29.18 11.82 -5.99
CA ASN A 269 -30.16 12.02 -4.92
C ASN A 269 -30.89 10.74 -4.42
N SER A 270 -30.25 9.57 -4.54
CA SER A 270 -30.89 8.25 -4.44
C SER A 270 -30.37 7.43 -3.25
N THR A 271 -31.16 6.49 -2.71
CA THR A 271 -30.71 5.62 -1.59
C THR A 271 -30.81 4.12 -1.84
N ASP A 272 -29.96 3.34 -1.17
CA ASP A 272 -30.05 1.88 -1.07
C ASP A 272 -29.97 1.18 -2.44
N ILE A 273 -29.08 1.70 -3.29
CA ILE A 273 -28.87 1.23 -4.67
C ILE A 273 -27.85 0.09 -4.69
N THR A 274 -28.09 -0.96 -5.47
CA THR A 274 -27.17 -2.09 -5.64
C THR A 274 -26.86 -2.31 -7.12
N VAL A 275 -25.57 -2.25 -7.47
CA VAL A 275 -25.04 -2.65 -8.78
C VAL A 275 -24.24 -3.93 -8.57
N LYS A 276 -24.64 -5.03 -9.20
CA LYS A 276 -24.14 -6.38 -8.87
C LYS A 276 -23.88 -7.20 -10.11
N ASN A 277 -22.70 -7.84 -10.24
CA ASN A 277 -22.39 -8.72 -11.38
C ASN A 277 -22.59 -7.98 -12.72
N VAL A 278 -22.10 -6.73 -12.80
CA VAL A 278 -22.17 -5.89 -14.00
C VAL A 278 -20.77 -5.68 -14.56
N ASN A 279 -20.61 -5.90 -15.86
CA ASN A 279 -19.47 -5.49 -16.66
C ASN A 279 -19.70 -4.06 -17.18
N ILE A 280 -18.72 -3.17 -17.05
CA ILE A 280 -18.76 -1.83 -17.63
C ILE A 280 -17.46 -1.60 -18.39
N ASP A 281 -17.56 -1.33 -19.69
CA ASP A 281 -16.45 -1.46 -20.63
C ASP A 281 -16.34 -0.28 -21.62
N ASN A 282 -15.11 0.19 -21.87
CA ASN A 282 -14.77 1.23 -22.85
C ASN A 282 -15.54 2.57 -22.69
N LEU A 283 -16.07 2.89 -21.50
CA LEU A 283 -16.76 4.15 -21.19
C LEU A 283 -15.81 5.22 -20.66
N ASN A 284 -16.21 6.50 -20.71
CA ASN A 284 -15.52 7.56 -19.97
C ASN A 284 -15.66 7.33 -18.45
N THR A 285 -16.90 7.21 -17.96
CA THR A 285 -17.19 6.99 -16.55
C THR A 285 -18.06 5.74 -16.35
N GLY A 286 -17.66 4.85 -15.43
CA GLY A 286 -18.38 3.62 -15.16
C GLY A 286 -19.66 3.85 -14.36
N ILE A 287 -19.51 4.30 -13.12
CA ILE A 287 -20.63 4.72 -12.24
C ILE A 287 -20.35 6.14 -11.72
N PHE A 288 -21.27 7.06 -11.97
CA PHE A 288 -21.23 8.46 -11.51
C PHE A 288 -22.29 8.69 -10.44
N ILE A 289 -21.88 9.17 -9.25
CA ILE A 289 -22.72 9.18 -8.04
C ILE A 289 -22.70 10.57 -7.40
N THR A 290 -23.87 11.17 -7.18
CA THR A 290 -24.00 12.48 -6.52
C THR A 290 -25.09 12.49 -5.46
N ASN A 291 -24.80 13.10 -4.30
CA ASN A 291 -25.76 13.32 -3.19
C ASN A 291 -26.59 12.07 -2.82
N SER A 292 -25.98 10.89 -2.88
CA SER A 292 -26.65 9.58 -2.76
C SER A 292 -26.12 8.79 -1.56
N ARG A 293 -26.84 7.76 -1.11
CA ARG A 293 -26.49 7.02 0.11
C ARG A 293 -26.72 5.51 0.02
N GLY A 294 -25.89 4.71 0.69
CA GLY A 294 -26.12 3.27 0.83
C GLY A 294 -25.89 2.48 -0.46
N LEU A 295 -25.02 2.98 -1.34
CA LEU A 295 -24.70 2.32 -2.61
C LEU A 295 -23.81 1.09 -2.37
N ARG A 296 -24.13 -0.02 -3.05
CA ARG A 296 -23.29 -1.22 -3.08
C ARG A 296 -22.91 -1.60 -4.51
N VAL A 297 -21.62 -1.72 -4.78
CA VAL A 297 -21.05 -2.25 -6.03
C VAL A 297 -20.42 -3.60 -5.73
N LEU A 298 -20.99 -4.69 -6.27
CA LEU A 298 -20.74 -6.05 -5.81
C LEU A 298 -20.33 -6.98 -6.96
N ARG A 299 -19.10 -7.51 -6.93
CA ARG A 299 -18.58 -8.43 -7.97
C ARG A 299 -18.71 -7.87 -9.39
N SER A 300 -18.51 -6.56 -9.56
CA SER A 300 -18.56 -5.91 -10.86
C SER A 300 -17.18 -5.87 -11.52
N TYR A 301 -17.16 -5.89 -12.85
CA TYR A 301 -15.97 -5.77 -13.67
C TYR A 301 -15.97 -4.42 -14.38
N PHE A 302 -14.85 -3.71 -14.31
CA PHE A 302 -14.66 -2.42 -14.97
C PHE A 302 -13.45 -2.54 -15.88
N HIS A 303 -13.66 -2.38 -17.19
CA HIS A 303 -12.62 -2.53 -18.20
C HIS A 303 -12.48 -1.25 -19.02
N ASN A 304 -11.24 -0.83 -19.28
CA ASN A 304 -10.89 0.23 -20.21
C ASN A 304 -11.62 1.57 -19.98
N ILE A 305 -12.00 1.85 -18.73
CA ILE A 305 -12.70 3.08 -18.37
C ILE A 305 -11.74 4.27 -18.45
N THR A 306 -12.03 5.24 -19.31
CA THR A 306 -11.05 6.26 -19.74
C THR A 306 -10.88 7.42 -18.76
N PHE A 307 -11.85 7.62 -17.86
CA PHE A 307 -11.80 8.63 -16.79
C PHE A 307 -11.94 8.00 -15.41
N ARG A 308 -13.10 7.44 -15.05
CA ARG A 308 -13.33 6.90 -13.69
C ARG A 308 -14.28 5.72 -13.65
N ALA A 309 -13.83 4.58 -13.14
CA ALA A 309 -14.70 3.40 -13.01
C ALA A 309 -15.80 3.62 -11.96
N VAL A 310 -15.49 4.28 -10.84
CA VAL A 310 -16.49 4.87 -9.93
C VAL A 310 -16.07 6.29 -9.54
N ASP A 311 -16.96 7.27 -9.70
CA ASP A 311 -16.77 8.65 -9.24
C ASP A 311 -17.94 9.10 -8.35
N ALA A 312 -17.66 9.33 -7.07
CA ALA A 312 -18.65 9.70 -6.07
C ALA A 312 -18.39 11.09 -5.49
N PHE A 313 -19.43 11.92 -5.43
CA PHE A 313 -19.39 13.25 -4.84
C PHE A 313 -20.44 13.39 -3.75
N SER A 314 -20.05 13.90 -2.58
CA SER A 314 -20.98 14.28 -1.50
C SER A 314 -21.97 13.17 -1.14
N SER A 315 -21.48 11.93 -1.05
CA SER A 315 -22.31 10.71 -0.97
C SER A 315 -21.80 9.75 0.11
N ASP A 316 -22.71 9.12 0.84
CA ASP A 316 -22.43 8.41 2.10
C ASP A 316 -22.68 6.90 2.02
N ASP A 317 -22.05 6.13 2.92
CA ASP A 317 -22.27 4.69 3.10
C ASP A 317 -22.09 3.89 1.79
N ILE A 318 -21.04 4.18 1.02
CA ILE A 318 -20.74 3.50 -0.25
C ILE A 318 -19.81 2.31 -0.01
N ALA A 319 -20.22 1.12 -0.43
CA ALA A 319 -19.41 -0.09 -0.42
C ALA A 319 -19.09 -0.58 -1.85
N ILE A 320 -17.82 -0.87 -2.11
CA ILE A 320 -17.32 -1.51 -3.32
C ILE A 320 -16.62 -2.81 -2.89
N GLU A 321 -17.20 -3.95 -3.26
CA GLU A 321 -16.88 -5.26 -2.69
C GLU A 321 -16.65 -6.30 -3.81
N ASP A 322 -15.64 -7.16 -3.65
CA ASP A 322 -15.26 -8.25 -4.57
C ASP A 322 -15.08 -7.82 -6.06
N SER A 323 -14.83 -6.52 -6.32
CA SER A 323 -14.89 -5.94 -7.68
C SER A 323 -13.51 -5.76 -8.31
N LYS A 324 -13.43 -5.86 -9.64
CA LYS A 324 -12.17 -5.85 -10.40
C LYS A 324 -12.13 -4.71 -11.41
N PHE A 325 -11.03 -3.98 -11.41
CA PHE A 325 -10.74 -2.80 -12.22
C PHE A 325 -9.51 -3.06 -13.10
N VAL A 326 -9.68 -3.00 -14.42
CA VAL A 326 -8.63 -3.20 -15.42
C VAL A 326 -8.65 -2.04 -16.40
N ASN A 327 -7.49 -1.46 -16.70
CA ASN A 327 -7.34 -0.59 -17.87
C ASN A 327 -6.10 -1.00 -18.67
N ASP A 328 -6.34 -1.61 -19.83
CA ASP A 328 -5.29 -2.04 -20.76
C ASP A 328 -4.92 -0.94 -21.76
N LEU A 329 -5.67 0.17 -21.79
CA LEU A 329 -5.46 1.28 -22.72
C LEU A 329 -4.39 2.25 -22.21
N ALA A 330 -3.29 2.34 -22.96
CA ALA A 330 -2.18 3.27 -22.72
C ALA A 330 -2.53 4.72 -23.12
N PHE A 331 -3.50 5.32 -22.41
CA PHE A 331 -3.86 6.72 -22.58
C PHE A 331 -2.70 7.66 -22.19
N THR A 332 -2.53 8.74 -22.96
CA THR A 332 -1.54 9.81 -22.73
C THR A 332 -2.09 10.97 -21.89
N ASP A 333 -3.39 10.97 -21.60
CA ASP A 333 -4.12 12.15 -21.19
C ASP A 333 -4.76 11.88 -19.81
N ALA A 334 -4.61 12.79 -18.85
CA ALA A 334 -4.54 12.52 -17.39
C ALA A 334 -5.83 12.05 -16.65
N GLY A 335 -6.64 11.18 -17.25
CA GLY A 335 -7.99 10.84 -16.78
C GLY A 335 -8.08 9.77 -15.69
N THR A 336 -7.46 8.60 -15.90
CA THR A 336 -7.87 7.34 -15.27
C THR A 336 -7.59 7.22 -13.77
N ALA A 337 -8.62 7.40 -12.94
CA ALA A 337 -8.65 6.91 -11.57
C ALA A 337 -9.60 5.70 -11.48
N GLY A 338 -9.27 4.68 -10.68
CA GLY A 338 -10.13 3.51 -10.52
C GLY A 338 -11.42 3.89 -9.80
N VAL A 339 -11.30 4.16 -8.50
CA VAL A 339 -12.38 4.68 -7.66
C VAL A 339 -11.99 6.04 -7.08
N ARG A 340 -12.89 7.02 -7.18
CA ARG A 340 -12.72 8.35 -6.60
C ARG A 340 -13.92 8.75 -5.76
N PHE A 341 -13.61 9.36 -4.62
CA PHE A 341 -14.56 10.01 -3.71
C PHE A 341 -14.14 11.47 -3.55
N ASN A 342 -15.12 12.39 -3.49
CA ASN A 342 -14.90 13.83 -3.61
C ASN A 342 -16.07 14.66 -2.97
N SER A 343 -15.93 15.98 -2.91
CA SER A 343 -17.06 16.91 -2.67
C SER A 343 -17.55 17.53 -3.98
N THR A 344 -18.86 17.76 -4.10
CA THR A 344 -19.48 18.48 -5.23
C THR A 344 -19.02 19.93 -5.37
N SER A 345 -18.64 20.60 -4.27
CA SER A 345 -18.34 22.04 -4.28
C SER A 345 -16.86 22.39 -4.26
N GLY A 346 -16.00 21.41 -3.94
CA GLY A 346 -14.59 21.66 -3.63
C GLY A 346 -14.34 22.40 -2.30
N LYS A 347 -15.35 22.51 -1.42
CA LYS A 347 -15.25 23.21 -0.12
C LYS A 347 -15.58 22.30 1.07
N LEU A 348 -14.83 22.50 2.16
CA LEU A 348 -14.98 21.79 3.43
C LEU A 348 -16.38 21.94 4.05
N ASP A 349 -17.05 23.06 3.80
CA ASP A 349 -18.36 23.44 4.35
C ASP A 349 -19.53 22.58 3.84
N THR A 350 -19.28 21.71 2.85
CA THR A 350 -20.31 20.95 2.11
C THR A 350 -20.17 19.46 2.35
N PRO A 351 -21.19 18.62 2.06
CA PRO A 351 -21.11 17.20 2.36
C PRO A 351 -19.90 16.55 1.69
N SER A 352 -19.02 16.02 2.53
CA SER A 352 -17.97 15.07 2.16
C SER A 352 -18.58 13.74 1.75
N CYS A 353 -17.76 12.85 1.17
CA CYS A 353 -18.11 11.43 1.12
C CYS A 353 -17.79 10.79 2.48
N ARG A 354 -18.62 9.88 3.00
CA ARG A 354 -18.40 9.27 4.32
C ARG A 354 -18.71 7.79 4.38
N ASN A 355 -18.11 7.10 5.35
CA ASN A 355 -18.29 5.66 5.59
C ASN A 355 -18.02 4.80 4.35
N ILE A 356 -16.95 5.11 3.63
CA ILE A 356 -16.59 4.46 2.36
C ILE A 356 -15.90 3.12 2.63
N ARG A 357 -16.32 2.04 1.95
CA ARG A 357 -15.66 0.73 2.02
C ARG A 357 -15.20 0.29 0.62
N ILE A 358 -13.94 -0.14 0.53
CA ILE A 358 -13.36 -0.83 -0.62
C ILE A 358 -12.76 -2.12 -0.06
N SER A 359 -13.40 -3.26 -0.30
CA SER A 359 -13.00 -4.55 0.28
C SER A 359 -12.84 -5.65 -0.76
N ASP A 360 -11.75 -6.39 -0.67
CA ASP A 360 -11.46 -7.59 -1.48
C ASP A 360 -11.35 -7.30 -3.00
N CYS A 361 -11.14 -6.02 -3.36
CA CYS A 361 -11.07 -5.53 -4.74
C CYS A 361 -9.68 -5.72 -5.37
N GLN A 362 -9.65 -5.72 -6.71
CA GLN A 362 -8.43 -5.83 -7.52
C GLN A 362 -8.34 -4.67 -8.51
N PHE A 363 -7.19 -3.99 -8.57
CA PHE A 363 -6.90 -2.91 -9.50
C PHE A 363 -5.60 -3.22 -10.27
N SER A 364 -5.66 -3.19 -11.60
CA SER A 364 -4.51 -3.51 -12.46
C SER A 364 -4.53 -2.75 -13.79
N GLY A 365 -3.34 -2.60 -14.40
CA GLY A 365 -3.17 -1.88 -15.66
C GLY A 365 -2.74 -0.43 -15.44
N THR A 366 -3.09 0.46 -16.38
CA THR A 366 -2.62 1.84 -16.42
C THR A 366 -3.62 2.81 -15.76
N SER A 367 -3.17 3.57 -14.75
CA SER A 367 -3.98 4.60 -14.08
C SER A 367 -3.22 5.93 -13.97
N LEU A 368 -3.84 7.01 -14.43
CA LEU A 368 -3.23 8.34 -14.57
C LEU A 368 -3.60 9.29 -13.42
N GLY A 369 -4.76 9.08 -12.81
CA GLY A 369 -5.11 9.65 -11.50
C GLY A 369 -4.69 8.75 -10.32
N GLY A 370 -4.38 7.48 -10.58
CA GLY A 370 -4.09 6.48 -9.55
C GLY A 370 -5.34 5.69 -9.14
N PRO A 371 -5.23 4.41 -8.75
CA PRO A 371 -6.41 3.54 -8.68
C PRO A 371 -7.41 3.86 -7.56
N ILE A 372 -6.98 4.47 -6.45
CA ILE A 372 -7.85 4.82 -5.31
C ILE A 372 -7.61 6.27 -4.88
N GLN A 373 -8.63 7.14 -5.02
CA GLN A 373 -8.60 8.53 -4.58
C GLN A 373 -9.70 8.83 -3.54
N LEU A 374 -9.31 9.22 -2.33
CA LEU A 374 -10.19 9.50 -1.19
C LEU A 374 -10.11 11.00 -0.83
N ARG A 375 -10.73 11.88 -1.63
CA ARG A 375 -10.70 13.34 -1.45
C ARG A 375 -11.96 13.80 -0.73
N PHE A 376 -11.86 14.68 0.27
CA PHE A 376 -13.00 15.03 1.14
C PHE A 376 -13.73 13.78 1.67
N VAL A 377 -13.00 12.86 2.28
CA VAL A 377 -13.58 11.64 2.87
C VAL A 377 -13.46 11.68 4.40
N ASP A 378 -14.53 11.36 5.13
CA ASP A 378 -14.45 11.04 6.56
C ASP A 378 -15.00 9.64 6.82
N GLY A 379 -14.11 8.74 7.23
CA GLY A 379 -14.39 7.31 7.34
C GLY A 379 -14.17 6.61 6.00
N ALA A 380 -13.01 5.97 5.85
CA ALA A 380 -12.71 5.09 4.72
C ALA A 380 -12.07 3.79 5.21
N LEU A 381 -12.48 2.65 4.67
CA LEU A 381 -11.89 1.33 4.92
C LEU A 381 -11.46 0.71 3.59
N VAL A 382 -10.15 0.56 3.38
CA VAL A 382 -9.55 -0.14 2.23
C VAL A 382 -8.92 -1.43 2.71
N GLU A 383 -9.60 -2.55 2.51
CA GLU A 383 -9.18 -3.84 3.08
C GLU A 383 -9.06 -4.99 2.07
N ASN A 384 -8.14 -5.92 2.34
CA ASN A 384 -7.85 -7.12 1.53
C ASN A 384 -7.57 -6.81 0.04
N THR A 385 -7.33 -5.55 -0.31
CA THR A 385 -7.38 -5.01 -1.68
C THR A 385 -5.99 -5.08 -2.31
N THR A 386 -5.94 -5.43 -3.59
CA THR A 386 -4.68 -5.51 -4.35
C THR A 386 -4.66 -4.47 -5.46
N VAL A 387 -3.63 -3.62 -5.47
CA VAL A 387 -3.34 -2.64 -6.51
C VAL A 387 -2.01 -3.00 -7.16
N SER A 388 -1.98 -3.13 -8.49
CA SER A 388 -0.80 -3.52 -9.27
C SER A 388 -0.73 -2.76 -10.59
N VAL A 389 -0.12 -1.57 -10.57
CA VAL A 389 0.01 -0.68 -11.73
C VAL A 389 1.35 -0.91 -12.43
N ASP A 390 1.34 -0.95 -13.76
CA ASP A 390 2.56 -1.00 -14.57
C ASP A 390 2.44 0.06 -15.66
N ASN A 391 3.04 1.23 -15.43
CA ASN A 391 2.90 2.39 -16.31
C ASN A 391 4.09 3.36 -16.14
N GLU A 392 5.06 3.26 -17.04
CA GLU A 392 6.26 4.11 -17.07
C GLU A 392 5.99 5.62 -17.16
N ILE A 393 4.79 6.04 -17.57
CA ILE A 393 4.58 7.37 -18.16
C ILE A 393 4.10 8.43 -17.14
N PHE A 394 3.46 8.07 -16.01
CA PHE A 394 2.77 9.05 -15.15
C PHE A 394 2.99 8.96 -13.62
N ASN A 395 2.85 10.13 -13.01
CA ASN A 395 3.05 10.44 -11.58
C ASN A 395 1.74 10.29 -10.80
N ALA A 396 1.31 9.06 -10.54
CA ALA A 396 -0.05 8.72 -10.11
C ALA A 396 -0.04 7.76 -8.92
N ASN A 397 -0.38 8.27 -7.73
CA ASN A 397 -0.25 7.55 -6.47
C ASN A 397 -1.17 6.31 -6.39
N LEU A 398 -0.67 5.17 -5.92
CA LEU A 398 -1.44 3.91 -5.93
C LEU A 398 -2.66 3.97 -4.97
N LEU A 399 -2.53 4.74 -3.89
CA LEU A 399 -3.65 5.25 -3.10
C LEU A 399 -3.37 6.69 -2.66
N GLN A 400 -4.37 7.56 -2.77
CA GLN A 400 -4.32 8.95 -2.33
C GLN A 400 -5.44 9.24 -1.30
N GLY A 401 -5.07 9.40 -0.03
CA GLY A 401 -5.92 9.96 1.01
C GLY A 401 -5.76 11.48 1.07
N GLY A 402 -6.88 12.20 1.00
CA GLY A 402 -6.91 13.65 0.82
C GLY A 402 -6.43 14.06 -0.57
N SER A 403 -6.09 15.33 -0.78
CA SER A 403 -5.49 15.78 -2.05
C SER A 403 -4.75 17.12 -1.95
N PRO A 404 -3.65 17.28 -2.71
CA PRO A 404 -2.84 18.50 -2.71
C PRO A 404 -3.43 19.67 -3.50
N ASN A 405 -4.37 19.43 -4.42
CA ASN A 405 -4.78 20.44 -5.40
C ASN A 405 -5.66 21.56 -4.82
N THR A 406 -5.06 22.55 -4.17
CA THR A 406 -5.55 23.93 -4.30
C THR A 406 -5.31 24.40 -5.74
N GLY A 407 -6.33 24.90 -6.43
CA GLY A 407 -6.23 25.25 -7.85
C GLY A 407 -5.14 26.27 -8.18
N ALA A 408 -4.58 26.18 -9.39
CA ALA A 408 -3.34 26.86 -9.83
C ALA A 408 -3.42 28.40 -10.01
N THR A 409 -4.28 29.08 -9.25
CA THR A 409 -4.50 30.54 -9.26
C THR A 409 -4.44 31.19 -7.87
N GLY A 410 -4.21 30.41 -6.80
CA GLY A 410 -3.72 30.94 -5.51
C GLY A 410 -4.73 31.63 -4.60
N THR A 411 -6.04 31.50 -4.83
CA THR A 411 -7.09 32.13 -3.99
C THR A 411 -7.82 31.18 -3.03
N ASP A 412 -7.92 29.88 -3.35
CA ASP A 412 -8.67 28.89 -2.55
C ASP A 412 -7.76 28.08 -1.60
N LEU A 413 -6.80 28.75 -0.94
CA LEU A 413 -5.87 28.12 0.01
C LEU A 413 -6.58 27.48 1.22
N ASP A 414 -7.74 28.01 1.63
CA ASP A 414 -8.51 27.50 2.76
C ASP A 414 -9.11 26.10 2.51
N ASN A 415 -9.28 25.70 1.24
CA ASN A 415 -9.85 24.41 0.86
C ASN A 415 -8.77 23.30 0.83
N ALA A 416 -8.12 23.06 1.97
CA ALA A 416 -7.31 21.86 2.15
C ALA A 416 -8.22 20.62 2.00
N LEU A 417 -7.94 19.76 1.02
CA LEU A 417 -8.83 18.68 0.58
C LEU A 417 -8.75 17.47 1.52
N THR A 418 -9.09 17.65 2.80
CA THR A 418 -8.78 16.71 3.88
C THR A 418 -9.38 15.32 3.67
N ALA A 419 -8.71 14.29 4.19
CA ALA A 419 -9.36 13.02 4.49
C ALA A 419 -9.10 12.54 5.92
N ASN A 420 -10.17 12.14 6.59
CA ASN A 420 -10.17 11.75 7.99
C ASN A 420 -10.58 10.28 8.14
N SER A 421 -10.14 9.65 9.22
CA SER A 421 -10.59 8.31 9.63
C SER A 421 -10.33 7.23 8.55
N ILE A 422 -9.19 7.31 7.85
CA ILE A 422 -8.78 6.34 6.82
C ILE A 422 -8.12 5.11 7.47
N ILE A 423 -8.66 3.92 7.21
CA ILE A 423 -8.11 2.63 7.60
C ILE A 423 -7.71 1.86 6.33
N ILE A 424 -6.45 1.44 6.24
CA ILE A 424 -5.92 0.58 5.18
C ILE A 424 -5.39 -0.70 5.82
N ARG A 425 -5.93 -1.87 5.48
CA ARG A 425 -5.49 -3.13 6.12
C ARG A 425 -5.45 -4.36 5.23
N ASN A 426 -4.49 -5.26 5.47
CA ASN A 426 -4.30 -6.52 4.72
C ASN A 426 -4.12 -6.35 3.19
N SER A 427 -3.83 -5.13 2.74
CA SER A 427 -3.84 -4.73 1.32
C SER A 427 -2.42 -4.69 0.74
N SER A 428 -2.30 -4.82 -0.59
CA SER A 428 -1.01 -4.74 -1.28
C SER A 428 -1.05 -3.70 -2.40
N PHE A 429 -0.05 -2.81 -2.42
CA PHE A 429 0.11 -1.76 -3.42
C PHE A 429 1.45 -1.95 -4.12
N LYS A 430 1.41 -2.22 -5.43
CA LYS A 430 2.60 -2.53 -6.21
C LYS A 430 2.68 -1.67 -7.46
N SER A 431 3.92 -1.32 -7.81
CA SER A 431 4.23 -0.88 -9.17
C SER A 431 5.57 -1.46 -9.63
N GLN A 432 5.60 -1.97 -10.86
CA GLN A 432 6.81 -2.48 -11.50
C GLN A 432 7.56 -1.42 -12.29
N ASN A 433 6.84 -0.46 -12.89
CA ASN A 433 7.40 0.75 -13.47
C ASN A 433 6.43 1.91 -13.23
N VAL A 434 6.92 3.03 -12.71
CA VAL A 434 6.21 4.32 -12.58
C VAL A 434 7.14 5.48 -12.86
N ALA A 435 6.59 6.57 -13.39
CA ALA A 435 7.35 7.80 -13.63
C ALA A 435 7.82 8.46 -12.32
N ASN A 436 8.76 9.40 -12.48
CA ASN A 436 9.35 10.19 -11.41
C ASN A 436 8.32 11.14 -10.77
N GLY A 437 7.52 10.63 -9.85
CA GLY A 437 6.56 11.39 -9.03
C GLY A 437 5.46 10.57 -8.37
N THR A 438 5.46 9.24 -8.55
CA THR A 438 4.49 8.34 -7.91
C THR A 438 4.92 7.93 -6.50
N ASP A 439 4.12 8.31 -5.51
CA ASP A 439 4.12 7.68 -4.18
C ASP A 439 3.30 6.38 -4.20
N GLY A 440 3.64 5.42 -3.33
CA GLY A 440 2.82 4.23 -3.14
C GLY A 440 1.48 4.54 -2.45
N ILE A 441 1.56 5.06 -1.23
CA ILE A 441 0.40 5.59 -0.48
C ILE A 441 0.70 7.03 -0.10
N VAL A 442 -0.21 7.96 -0.42
CA VAL A 442 -0.19 9.34 0.08
C VAL A 442 -1.30 9.55 1.10
N LEU A 443 -0.98 10.25 2.18
CA LEU A 443 -1.93 10.83 3.13
C LEU A 443 -1.65 12.33 3.23
N ALA A 444 -2.46 13.16 2.55
CA ALA A 444 -2.26 14.61 2.39
C ALA A 444 -3.40 15.42 3.00
N ALA A 445 -3.13 16.09 4.13
CA ALA A 445 -4.06 16.81 5.02
C ALA A 445 -5.21 15.93 5.62
N GLY A 446 -5.37 15.96 6.94
CA GLY A 446 -6.44 15.20 7.62
C GLY A 446 -6.09 14.66 9.01
N SER A 447 -6.74 13.58 9.43
CA SER A 447 -6.49 12.98 10.75
C SER A 447 -6.95 11.52 10.89
N GLY A 448 -6.40 10.82 11.87
CA GLY A 448 -6.90 9.51 12.32
C GLY A 448 -6.68 8.39 11.30
N ALA A 449 -5.48 8.28 10.74
CA ALA A 449 -5.16 7.23 9.77
C ALA A 449 -4.54 5.99 10.43
N LEU A 450 -4.96 4.80 9.99
CA LEU A 450 -4.43 3.50 10.42
C LEU A 450 -4.00 2.69 9.19
N ILE A 451 -2.75 2.24 9.17
CA ILE A 451 -2.19 1.35 8.14
C ILE A 451 -1.69 0.09 8.83
N GLU A 452 -2.30 -1.07 8.57
CA GLU A 452 -2.02 -2.33 9.30
C GLU A 452 -1.86 -3.53 8.34
N ASN A 453 -0.82 -4.35 8.49
CA ASN A 453 -0.60 -5.53 7.64
C ASN A 453 -0.52 -5.21 6.12
N VAL A 454 -0.06 -4.02 5.75
CA VAL A 454 0.02 -3.56 4.34
C VAL A 454 1.39 -3.84 3.74
N VAL A 455 1.44 -4.18 2.45
CA VAL A 455 2.68 -4.31 1.67
C VAL A 455 2.68 -3.29 0.54
N VAL A 456 3.65 -2.38 0.55
CA VAL A 456 3.90 -1.45 -0.55
C VAL A 456 5.28 -1.75 -1.19
N ASP A 457 5.29 -1.99 -2.49
CA ASP A 457 6.49 -2.34 -3.28
C ASP A 457 6.46 -1.56 -4.61
N VAL A 458 7.10 -0.39 -4.63
CA VAL A 458 7.12 0.55 -5.76
C VAL A 458 8.48 0.52 -6.45
N ASN A 459 8.51 0.32 -7.76
CA ASN A 459 9.71 0.44 -8.56
C ASN A 459 9.61 1.69 -9.46
N SER A 460 9.87 2.85 -8.86
CA SER A 460 10.24 4.07 -9.57
C SER A 460 11.71 3.91 -10.01
N PRO A 461 12.04 3.68 -11.30
CA PRO A 461 13.42 3.81 -11.74
C PRO A 461 13.95 5.23 -11.41
N GLN A 462 15.25 5.36 -11.17
CA GLN A 462 15.87 6.67 -11.01
C GLN A 462 15.89 7.40 -12.35
N ASP A 463 15.67 8.72 -12.31
CA ASP A 463 15.77 9.58 -13.48
C ASP A 463 17.15 9.42 -14.17
N PRO A 464 17.21 8.93 -15.43
CA PRO A 464 18.47 8.73 -16.14
C PRO A 464 19.20 10.04 -16.47
N THR A 465 18.54 11.20 -16.33
CA THR A 465 19.17 12.52 -16.44
C THR A 465 19.97 12.91 -15.20
N GLY A 466 19.84 12.19 -14.09
CA GLY A 466 20.54 12.47 -12.83
C GLY A 466 19.95 13.64 -12.04
N ASN A 467 18.83 14.22 -12.48
CA ASN A 467 18.02 15.08 -11.63
C ASN A 467 17.61 14.30 -10.36
N PRO A 468 17.55 14.94 -9.18
CA PRO A 468 16.93 14.31 -8.03
C PRO A 468 15.46 14.03 -8.39
N PRO A 469 15.00 12.76 -8.35
CA PRO A 469 13.60 12.49 -8.62
C PRO A 469 12.73 13.21 -7.61
N TYR A 470 11.47 13.42 -7.99
CA TYR A 470 10.41 13.85 -7.09
C TYR A 470 10.47 13.02 -5.80
N LEU A 471 10.13 13.63 -4.66
CA LEU A 471 10.36 13.03 -3.34
C LEU A 471 9.35 11.90 -3.09
N ASN A 472 9.57 10.75 -3.72
CA ASN A 472 8.66 9.62 -3.74
C ASN A 472 8.90 8.72 -2.52
N GLY A 473 7.83 8.36 -1.83
CA GLY A 473 7.74 7.41 -0.73
C GLY A 473 6.97 6.14 -1.12
N ALA A 474 7.32 4.97 -0.59
CA ALA A 474 6.35 3.87 -0.57
C ALA A 474 5.14 4.25 0.31
N LEU A 475 5.39 5.00 1.38
CA LEU A 475 4.38 5.76 2.13
C LEU A 475 4.84 7.21 2.27
N HIS A 476 3.95 8.16 2.02
CA HIS A 476 4.16 9.59 2.20
C HIS A 476 3.01 10.19 3.02
N ILE A 477 3.33 10.72 4.20
CA ILE A 477 2.39 11.40 5.09
C ILE A 477 2.74 12.88 5.07
N SER A 478 1.82 13.75 4.67
CA SER A 478 2.05 15.20 4.53
C SER A 478 0.84 16.00 5.02
N ALA A 479 1.07 17.21 5.51
CA ALA A 479 0.01 18.21 5.59
C ALA A 479 0.02 19.15 4.39
N SER A 480 1.18 19.35 3.75
CA SER A 480 1.35 20.24 2.61
C SER A 480 1.04 19.57 1.27
N ASP A 481 0.44 20.37 0.38
CA ASP A 481 0.15 20.16 -1.04
C ASP A 481 1.33 19.70 -1.92
N GLN A 482 2.58 19.97 -1.54
CA GLN A 482 3.73 19.42 -2.25
C GLN A 482 4.68 18.70 -1.28
N PRO A 483 5.29 17.56 -1.69
CA PRO A 483 6.67 17.32 -1.29
C PRO A 483 7.48 18.52 -1.78
N CYS A 484 7.99 19.35 -0.87
CA CYS A 484 8.60 20.64 -1.23
C CYS A 484 9.74 20.44 -2.25
N LEU A 485 9.46 20.79 -3.51
CA LEU A 485 10.24 20.40 -4.67
C LEU A 485 11.33 21.45 -4.96
N THR A 486 12.57 21.06 -4.70
CA THR A 486 13.80 21.75 -5.13
C THR A 486 13.98 21.64 -6.64
N VAL A 487 13.07 22.24 -7.41
CA VAL A 487 13.26 22.45 -8.85
C VAL A 487 14.55 23.27 -9.04
N SER A 488 15.48 22.76 -9.85
CA SER A 488 16.77 23.42 -10.14
C SER A 488 17.69 23.67 -8.93
N GLY A 489 17.55 22.91 -7.82
CA GLY A 489 18.50 22.99 -6.69
C GLY A 489 18.42 24.27 -5.86
N VAL A 490 17.35 25.05 -6.02
CA VAL A 490 16.99 26.16 -5.13
C VAL A 490 15.85 25.70 -4.22
N ASP A 491 16.03 25.79 -2.91
CA ASP A 491 14.98 25.49 -1.92
C ASP A 491 13.88 26.55 -1.97
N VAL A 492 12.85 26.32 -2.79
CA VAL A 492 11.64 27.14 -2.81
C VAL A 492 10.95 27.05 -1.43
N PRO A 493 10.64 28.18 -0.76
CA PRO A 493 10.03 28.15 0.56
C PRO A 493 8.68 27.45 0.57
N VAL A 494 8.55 26.46 1.46
CA VAL A 494 7.32 25.77 1.93
C VAL A 494 6.03 26.21 1.19
N CYS A 495 5.71 25.54 0.08
CA CYS A 495 4.51 25.84 -0.71
C CYS A 495 3.20 25.52 0.02
N GLY A 496 3.29 24.69 1.07
CA GLY A 496 2.17 24.20 1.86
C GLY A 496 1.33 25.28 2.55
N ASN A 497 0.00 25.16 2.50
CA ASN A 497 -0.87 25.85 3.46
C ASN A 497 -0.38 25.54 4.91
N PRO A 498 0.10 26.53 5.68
CA PRO A 498 0.71 26.29 7.00
C PRO A 498 -0.32 25.94 8.08
N ASN A 499 -1.61 26.09 7.80
CA ASN A 499 -2.70 25.70 8.68
C ASN A 499 -3.17 24.26 8.42
N ALA A 500 -2.81 23.67 7.28
CA ALA A 500 -3.07 22.27 7.02
C ALA A 500 -2.26 21.39 7.98
N VAL A 501 -2.87 20.32 8.49
CA VAL A 501 -2.26 19.36 9.41
C VAL A 501 -2.62 17.95 8.97
N TYR A 502 -1.69 16.99 9.07
CA TYR A 502 -2.06 15.58 9.20
C TYR A 502 -1.76 15.11 10.62
N SER A 503 -2.74 14.54 11.32
CA SER A 503 -2.54 14.14 12.73
C SER A 503 -3.06 12.77 13.12
N ASN A 504 -2.41 12.16 14.12
CA ASN A 504 -2.79 10.87 14.68
C ASN A 504 -2.75 9.76 13.61
N VAL A 505 -1.55 9.46 13.11
CA VAL A 505 -1.31 8.40 12.11
C VAL A 505 -0.62 7.23 12.78
N ARG A 506 -1.12 6.01 12.58
CA ARG A 506 -0.51 4.77 13.07
C ARG A 506 -0.24 3.83 11.90
N VAL A 507 1.00 3.35 11.82
CA VAL A 507 1.47 2.39 10.82
C VAL A 507 2.06 1.19 11.55
N SER A 508 1.51 0.00 11.33
CA SER A 508 1.93 -1.21 12.04
C SER A 508 1.99 -2.46 11.15
N ASN A 509 2.86 -3.41 11.49
CA ASN A 509 2.99 -4.73 10.85
C ASN A 509 3.10 -4.68 9.31
N SER A 510 3.68 -3.60 8.76
CA SER A 510 3.64 -3.28 7.33
C SER A 510 5.04 -3.27 6.70
N SER A 511 5.11 -3.54 5.39
CA SER A 511 6.36 -3.60 4.63
C SER A 511 6.39 -2.52 3.55
N PHE A 512 7.47 -1.75 3.49
CA PHE A 512 7.64 -0.61 2.59
C PHE A 512 8.93 -0.75 1.78
N ARG A 513 8.80 -0.73 0.45
CA ARG A 513 9.89 -0.69 -0.52
C ARG A 513 9.58 0.29 -1.64
N ASN A 514 10.57 1.10 -1.98
CA ASN A 514 10.57 2.03 -3.09
C ASN A 514 12.00 2.13 -3.63
N GLN A 515 12.28 1.45 -4.75
CA GLN A 515 13.64 1.38 -5.31
C GLN A 515 14.16 2.75 -5.81
N GLY A 516 13.26 3.69 -6.09
CA GLY A 516 13.61 5.03 -6.57
C GLY A 516 14.21 5.91 -5.48
N PHE A 517 13.43 6.17 -4.41
CA PHE A 517 13.80 7.16 -3.39
C PHE A 517 13.53 6.72 -1.94
N TYR A 518 12.42 7.12 -1.29
CA TYR A 518 12.19 6.87 0.14
C TYR A 518 11.27 5.66 0.39
N GLY A 519 11.56 4.89 1.44
CA GLY A 519 10.60 3.92 1.97
C GLY A 519 9.41 4.61 2.64
N VAL A 520 9.70 5.48 3.61
CA VAL A 520 8.68 6.32 4.26
C VAL A 520 9.11 7.79 4.27
N ILE A 521 8.20 8.68 3.92
CA ILE A 521 8.31 10.13 4.08
C ILE A 521 7.25 10.59 5.06
N ILE A 522 7.67 11.40 6.03
CA ILE A 522 6.79 12.20 6.87
C ILE A 522 7.18 13.66 6.61
N SER A 523 6.23 14.47 6.13
CA SER A 523 6.42 15.83 5.61
C SER A 523 5.81 16.88 6.55
N SER A 524 5.95 18.17 6.19
CA SER A 524 5.62 19.31 7.07
C SER A 524 4.16 19.34 7.54
N GLY A 525 3.95 19.89 8.73
CA GLY A 525 2.63 20.05 9.36
C GLY A 525 2.04 18.76 9.94
N THR A 526 2.82 17.67 9.96
CA THR A 526 2.38 16.38 10.51
C THR A 526 2.65 16.27 12.01
N ARG A 527 1.76 15.59 12.75
CA ARG A 527 1.92 15.37 14.20
C ARG A 527 1.37 14.03 14.68
N ASN A 528 1.92 13.51 15.78
CA ASN A 528 1.49 12.25 16.41
C ASN A 528 1.50 11.08 15.39
N VAL A 529 2.68 10.79 14.83
CA VAL A 529 2.86 9.69 13.88
C VAL A 529 3.59 8.54 14.58
N VAL A 530 2.99 7.35 14.59
CA VAL A 530 3.56 6.14 15.18
C VAL A 530 3.83 5.13 14.07
N ILE A 531 5.08 4.71 13.92
CA ILE A 531 5.50 3.60 13.06
C ILE A 531 6.04 2.50 13.96
N GLU A 532 5.43 1.32 13.91
CA GLU A 532 5.83 0.18 14.74
C GLU A 532 5.84 -1.14 13.96
N GLU A 533 6.72 -2.08 14.31
CA GLU A 533 6.69 -3.46 13.79
C GLU A 533 6.77 -3.54 12.24
N CYS A 534 7.42 -2.55 11.62
CA CYS A 534 7.48 -2.40 10.16
C CYS A 534 8.82 -2.85 9.57
N ILE A 535 8.82 -3.22 8.28
CA ILE A 535 10.02 -3.58 7.50
C ILE A 535 10.19 -2.55 6.38
N ILE A 536 11.20 -1.70 6.48
CA ILE A 536 11.44 -0.59 5.55
C ILE A 536 12.77 -0.87 4.85
N SER A 537 12.68 -1.37 3.61
CA SER A 537 13.82 -2.06 2.98
C SER A 537 14.01 -1.79 1.50
N ARG A 538 15.28 -1.90 1.04
CA ARG A 538 15.68 -1.79 -0.39
C ARG A 538 15.28 -0.47 -1.05
N ASN A 539 15.24 0.60 -0.27
CA ASN A 539 15.00 1.95 -0.76
C ASN A 539 16.34 2.64 -1.11
N ASN A 540 16.31 3.80 -1.76
CA ASN A 540 17.49 4.68 -1.74
C ASN A 540 17.75 5.16 -0.31
N ARG A 541 16.70 5.61 0.39
CA ARG A 541 16.70 6.03 1.80
C ARG A 541 15.55 5.38 2.55
N GLY A 542 15.78 4.85 3.75
CA GLY A 542 14.74 4.15 4.52
C GLY A 542 13.60 5.08 4.92
N ILE A 543 13.87 6.04 5.81
CA ILE A 543 12.89 7.00 6.34
C ILE A 543 13.42 8.43 6.24
N ARG A 544 12.55 9.37 5.84
CA ARG A 544 12.76 10.83 6.00
C ARG A 544 11.64 11.46 6.82
N ILE A 545 12.01 12.32 7.77
CA ILE A 545 11.09 13.07 8.63
C ILE A 545 11.39 14.57 8.48
N VAL A 546 10.39 15.35 8.04
CA VAL A 546 10.49 16.77 7.68
C VAL A 546 9.30 17.54 8.24
N GLY A 547 9.55 18.65 8.94
CA GLY A 547 8.51 19.53 9.50
C GLY A 547 7.47 18.84 10.39
N SER A 548 7.77 17.64 10.87
CA SER A 548 6.91 16.78 11.69
C SER A 548 7.21 17.01 13.18
N THR A 549 6.23 16.74 14.03
CA THR A 549 6.39 16.73 15.50
C THR A 549 5.83 15.46 16.10
N PHE A 550 6.40 14.98 17.22
CA PHE A 550 5.94 13.76 17.90
C PHE A 550 5.86 12.54 16.96
N VAL A 551 6.98 12.23 16.29
CA VAL A 551 7.13 10.95 15.58
C VAL A 551 7.76 9.92 16.51
N THR A 552 7.10 8.77 16.62
CA THR A 552 7.57 7.60 17.35
C THR A 552 7.86 6.47 16.36
N LEU A 553 9.10 5.98 16.36
CA LEU A 553 9.55 4.87 15.53
C LEU A 553 10.07 3.75 16.44
N LYS A 554 9.45 2.57 16.39
CA LYS A 554 9.82 1.44 17.26
C LYS A 554 9.66 0.05 16.66
N ASN A 555 10.28 -0.96 17.26
CA ASN A 555 10.17 -2.39 16.89
C ASN A 555 10.39 -2.68 15.39
N SER A 556 11.03 -1.80 14.64
CA SER A 556 11.06 -1.84 13.17
C SER A 556 12.44 -2.21 12.62
N SER A 557 12.48 -2.87 11.46
CA SER A 557 13.72 -3.22 10.76
C SER A 557 13.92 -2.32 9.54
N ILE A 558 15.05 -1.63 9.50
CA ILE A 558 15.42 -0.67 8.44
C ILE A 558 16.70 -1.19 7.78
N GLU A 559 16.51 -1.94 6.69
CA GLU A 559 17.52 -2.84 6.14
C GLU A 559 17.72 -2.72 4.61
N ASP A 560 18.94 -2.99 4.14
CA ASP A 560 19.32 -3.02 2.72
C ASP A 560 19.08 -1.71 1.92
N ASN A 561 19.04 -0.52 2.55
CA ASN A 561 18.85 0.75 1.84
C ASN A 561 20.17 1.28 1.24
N THR A 562 20.15 1.87 0.04
CA THR A 562 21.39 2.18 -0.71
C THR A 562 22.19 3.36 -0.15
N THR A 563 21.55 4.29 0.57
CA THR A 563 22.19 5.37 1.33
C THR A 563 21.76 5.34 2.81
N ASN A 564 20.99 6.31 3.31
CA ASN A 564 20.69 6.46 4.73
C ASN A 564 19.56 5.56 5.22
N GLY A 565 19.68 5.03 6.44
CA GLY A 565 18.59 4.33 7.13
C GLY A 565 17.47 5.29 7.57
N VAL A 566 17.78 6.24 8.46
CA VAL A 566 16.85 7.28 8.94
C VAL A 566 17.47 8.67 8.84
N LEU A 567 16.69 9.65 8.35
CA LEU A 567 17.06 11.04 8.13
C LEU A 567 16.01 12.01 8.74
N LEU A 568 16.44 12.95 9.59
CA LEU A 568 15.57 13.95 10.27
C LEU A 568 15.95 15.39 9.84
N SER A 569 15.00 16.23 9.37
CA SER A 569 15.33 17.57 8.79
C SER A 569 14.16 18.58 8.65
N ALA A 570 14.16 19.75 9.33
CA ALA A 570 13.13 20.81 9.24
C ALA A 570 13.57 22.24 9.71
N SER A 571 12.71 23.26 9.62
CA SER A 571 12.69 24.48 10.49
C SER A 571 11.42 25.32 10.23
N LEU A 572 11.11 26.29 11.13
CA LEU A 572 10.34 27.56 10.95
C LEU A 572 9.93 28.10 12.35
N PRO A 573 9.58 29.40 12.53
CA PRO A 573 9.92 30.62 11.76
C PRO A 573 11.15 31.35 12.38
N SER A 574 11.74 32.44 11.84
CA SER A 574 11.20 33.50 10.96
C SER A 574 12.26 34.17 10.05
N LEU A 575 11.85 34.54 8.81
CA LEU A 575 12.27 35.65 7.92
C LEU A 575 13.75 36.14 7.85
N PRO A 576 14.27 36.57 6.67
CA PRO A 576 14.01 36.19 5.27
C PRO A 576 15.30 35.68 4.55
N ILE A 577 15.30 35.47 3.23
CA ILE A 577 16.34 34.71 2.48
C ILE A 577 16.97 35.50 1.31
N SER A 578 18.31 35.46 1.21
CA SER A 578 19.14 35.44 -0.02
C SER A 578 20.62 35.20 0.36
N ASP A 579 21.53 34.67 -0.47
CA ASP A 579 21.43 34.05 -1.80
C ASP A 579 22.47 32.90 -1.91
N ASN A 580 22.23 31.85 -2.70
CA ASN A 580 22.93 30.55 -2.55
C ASN A 580 23.71 30.07 -3.79
N PRO A 581 24.77 29.26 -3.57
CA PRO A 581 25.00 28.10 -4.43
C PRO A 581 25.41 26.82 -3.66
N ASN A 582 24.50 25.83 -3.63
CA ASN A 582 24.73 24.38 -3.41
C ASN A 582 25.10 23.85 -2.00
N GLN A 583 24.07 23.57 -1.15
CA GLN A 583 23.77 22.30 -0.42
C GLN A 583 23.08 22.52 0.96
N THR A 584 22.02 21.74 1.27
CA THR A 584 21.02 21.93 2.37
C THR A 584 20.84 20.59 3.16
N PHE A 585 20.74 20.41 4.50
CA PHE A 585 20.07 21.07 5.67
C PHE A 585 18.58 20.63 5.87
N LEU A 586 17.84 20.73 7.00
CA LEU A 586 17.99 21.32 8.36
C LEU A 586 17.62 20.30 9.50
N SER A 587 16.75 20.60 10.51
CA SER A 587 16.48 19.84 11.79
C SER A 587 15.01 19.71 12.31
N SER A 588 14.63 18.58 12.93
CA SER A 588 13.38 18.47 13.75
C SER A 588 13.65 18.07 15.21
N SER A 589 12.65 18.18 16.09
CA SER A 589 12.76 17.96 17.55
C SER A 589 11.58 17.16 18.12
N ASN A 590 11.72 16.64 19.35
CA ASN A 590 10.74 15.80 20.04
C ASN A 590 10.35 14.52 19.27
N ASN A 591 11.36 13.82 18.74
CA ASN A 591 11.20 12.49 18.11
C ASN A 591 11.78 11.39 19.01
N THR A 592 11.16 10.20 18.98
CA THR A 592 11.61 9.03 19.74
C THR A 592 11.91 7.87 18.80
N ILE A 593 13.14 7.36 18.86
CA ILE A 593 13.62 6.20 18.09
C ILE A 593 14.07 5.14 19.10
N VAL A 594 13.24 4.13 19.34
CA VAL A 594 13.43 3.13 20.41
C VAL A 594 13.22 1.69 19.91
N ASP A 595 14.00 0.72 20.40
CA ASP A 595 13.85 -0.72 20.06
C ASP A 595 13.94 -1.05 18.54
N ASN A 596 14.68 -0.27 17.73
CA ASN A 596 14.79 -0.51 16.29
C ASN A 596 16.07 -1.27 15.91
N ARG A 597 15.98 -1.99 14.78
CA ARG A 597 17.12 -2.59 14.10
C ARG A 597 17.45 -1.80 12.83
N VAL A 598 18.68 -1.29 12.73
CA VAL A 598 19.15 -0.54 11.55
C VAL A 598 20.42 -1.17 11.00
N SER A 599 20.33 -1.86 9.86
CA SER A 599 21.46 -2.66 9.37
C SER A 599 21.62 -2.78 7.86
N GLY A 600 22.87 -2.82 7.39
CA GLY A 600 23.20 -3.04 5.97
C GLY A 600 23.09 -1.81 5.07
N ASN A 601 22.85 -0.62 5.63
CA ASN A 601 22.60 0.58 4.85
C ASN A 601 23.90 1.17 4.27
N GLY A 602 23.81 1.76 3.07
CA GLY A 602 24.98 2.21 2.32
C GLY A 602 25.61 3.54 2.73
N GLY A 603 24.98 4.29 3.64
CA GLY A 603 25.51 5.49 4.29
C GLY A 603 25.60 5.32 5.80
N GLU A 604 25.14 6.32 6.56
CA GLU A 604 24.88 6.18 8.00
C GLU A 604 23.61 5.35 8.29
N GLY A 605 23.59 4.69 9.46
CA GLY A 605 22.39 4.04 9.99
C GLY A 605 21.34 5.08 10.43
N ILE A 606 21.67 5.87 11.46
CA ILE A 606 20.82 6.94 12.00
C ILE A 606 21.57 8.27 11.92
N PHE A 607 20.98 9.29 11.27
CA PHE A 607 21.62 10.59 11.05
C PHE A 607 20.69 11.78 11.38
N VAL A 608 21.22 12.76 12.13
CA VAL A 608 20.46 13.90 12.67
C VAL A 608 21.21 15.22 12.37
N THR A 609 20.54 16.19 11.72
CA THR A 609 21.15 17.45 11.21
C THR A 609 20.35 18.71 11.58
N GLY A 610 20.84 19.90 11.21
CA GLY A 610 20.33 21.29 11.45
C GLY A 610 21.34 22.33 10.94
N VAL A 611 21.10 23.66 11.01
CA VAL A 611 22.07 24.80 10.94
C VAL A 611 21.37 26.12 11.37
N LEU A 612 22.05 27.06 12.06
CA LEU A 612 21.79 28.52 12.00
C LEU A 612 22.99 29.34 12.54
N PHE A 613 23.21 30.56 12.03
CA PHE A 613 24.00 31.64 12.66
C PHE A 613 23.51 33.05 12.24
N PRO A 614 23.58 34.04 13.14
CA PRO A 614 23.91 35.40 12.71
C PRO A 614 24.95 36.13 13.60
N ALA A 615 25.60 37.14 13.00
CA ALA A 615 26.47 38.19 13.58
C ALA A 615 27.99 37.90 13.74
N GLY A 616 28.79 38.47 12.83
CA GLY A 616 30.27 38.55 12.91
C GLY A 616 30.93 38.27 11.56
N SER A 617 31.80 39.17 11.07
CA SER A 617 32.47 39.06 9.77
C SER A 617 33.88 38.47 9.86
N THR A 618 34.30 37.66 8.89
CA THR A 618 35.49 37.86 8.01
C THR A 618 35.70 36.67 7.05
N GLU A 619 36.80 36.69 6.29
CA GLU A 619 37.00 35.98 5.02
C GLU A 619 37.63 34.57 5.06
N GLN A 620 37.33 33.81 4.00
CA GLN A 620 38.17 32.82 3.29
C GLN A 620 38.46 31.43 3.91
N GLN A 621 38.02 30.42 3.14
CA GLN A 621 38.57 29.04 3.06
C GLN A 621 38.31 28.15 4.32
N PRO A 622 38.75 26.88 4.36
CA PRO A 622 37.87 25.81 3.92
C PRO A 622 37.57 24.75 5.00
N GLN A 623 36.31 24.29 5.04
CA GLN A 623 35.67 23.50 6.12
C GLN A 623 35.38 24.30 7.40
N GLY A 624 34.09 24.39 7.78
CA GLY A 624 33.70 24.97 9.06
C GLY A 624 32.19 25.06 9.32
N THR A 625 31.71 24.26 10.27
CA THR A 625 30.46 24.45 11.06
C THR A 625 29.09 24.35 10.33
N SER A 626 27.94 24.18 11.01
CA SER A 626 27.60 23.37 12.20
C SER A 626 26.06 23.32 12.42
N ALA A 627 25.52 22.32 13.16
CA ALA A 627 24.14 21.83 12.93
C ALA A 627 23.21 21.61 14.15
N THR A 628 22.16 22.43 14.34
CA THR A 628 21.28 22.48 15.54
C THR A 628 20.00 21.63 15.49
N ALA A 629 19.96 20.46 16.15
CA ALA A 629 18.73 19.71 16.48
C ALA A 629 18.74 19.24 17.93
N ASN A 630 17.58 19.32 18.60
CA ASN A 630 17.48 19.20 20.06
C ASN A 630 16.34 18.28 20.51
N ALA A 631 16.45 17.76 21.74
CA ALA A 631 15.40 17.01 22.43
C ALA A 631 14.89 15.77 21.65
N ASN A 632 15.81 15.02 21.04
CA ASN A 632 15.53 13.68 20.51
C ASN A 632 15.98 12.60 21.50
N VAL A 633 15.26 11.47 21.52
CA VAL A 633 15.63 10.29 22.31
C VAL A 633 15.94 9.13 21.36
N ILE A 634 17.14 8.57 21.50
CA ILE A 634 17.64 7.43 20.71
C ILE A 634 18.09 6.35 21.71
N GLU A 635 17.26 5.32 21.90
CA GLU A 635 17.51 4.31 22.93
C GLU A 635 17.22 2.86 22.50
N HIS A 636 17.93 1.89 23.09
CA HIS A 636 17.74 0.45 22.84
C HIS A 636 17.90 -0.02 21.37
N ASN A 637 18.48 0.81 20.49
CA ASN A 637 18.61 0.47 19.08
C ASN A 637 19.82 -0.42 18.78
N ILE A 638 19.65 -1.39 17.88
CA ILE A 638 20.73 -2.27 17.39
C ILE A 638 21.15 -1.81 16.00
N VAL A 639 22.33 -1.20 15.92
CA VAL A 639 22.85 -0.55 14.71
C VAL A 639 24.09 -1.29 14.21
N THR A 640 24.01 -1.95 13.05
CA THR A 640 25.05 -2.92 12.63
C THR A 640 25.34 -2.90 11.13
N SER A 641 26.59 -3.11 10.74
CA SER A 641 26.97 -3.37 9.34
C SER A 641 26.55 -2.31 8.30
N ASN A 642 26.37 -1.05 8.69
CA ASN A 642 26.24 0.08 7.76
C ASN A 642 27.62 0.42 7.15
N LYS A 643 27.71 1.28 6.11
CA LYS A 643 29.01 1.57 5.47
C LYS A 643 29.79 2.75 6.06
N LEU A 644 29.09 3.75 6.62
CA LEU A 644 29.70 4.92 7.26
C LEU A 644 29.62 4.82 8.78
N ASN A 645 28.83 5.68 9.42
CA ASN A 645 28.70 5.73 10.87
C ASN A 645 27.49 4.91 11.36
N GLY A 646 27.52 4.47 12.61
CA GLY A 646 26.36 3.87 13.27
C GLY A 646 25.28 4.91 13.55
N ILE A 647 25.54 5.72 14.58
CA ILE A 647 24.73 6.87 14.99
C ILE A 647 25.60 8.13 14.80
N ARG A 648 25.08 9.16 14.12
CA ARG A 648 25.78 10.44 13.92
C ARG A 648 24.89 11.62 14.31
N LEU A 649 25.35 12.40 15.28
CA LEU A 649 24.77 13.69 15.62
C LEU A 649 25.48 14.83 14.89
N GLY A 650 24.70 15.77 14.37
CA GLY A 650 25.19 17.00 13.76
C GLY A 650 25.82 17.97 14.76
N ALA A 651 26.69 18.86 14.26
CA ALA A 651 27.68 19.54 15.07
C ALA A 651 27.20 20.63 16.06
N ASN A 652 25.94 21.09 16.04
CA ASN A 652 25.39 21.97 17.10
C ASN A 652 24.17 21.30 17.79
N THR A 653 24.04 19.98 17.72
CA THR A 653 22.94 19.27 18.39
C THR A 653 23.09 19.38 19.90
N SER A 654 22.00 19.65 20.61
CA SER A 654 22.04 19.88 22.07
C SER A 654 20.80 19.32 22.77
N ASN A 655 20.93 18.88 24.03
CA ASN A 655 19.81 18.25 24.77
C ASN A 655 19.25 16.96 24.13
N ASN A 656 20.06 16.17 23.41
CA ASN A 656 19.65 14.85 22.90
C ASN A 656 20.11 13.75 23.87
N SER A 657 19.26 12.75 24.13
CA SER A 657 19.61 11.59 24.96
C SER A 657 19.85 10.38 24.05
N VAL A 658 21.08 9.86 24.07
CA VAL A 658 21.50 8.68 23.30
C VAL A 658 21.97 7.63 24.30
N ARG A 659 21.17 6.62 24.58
CA ARG A 659 21.46 5.66 25.67
C ARG A 659 21.11 4.22 25.36
N GLU A 660 21.84 3.28 25.95
CA GLU A 660 21.56 1.84 25.86
C GLU A 660 21.47 1.29 24.42
N ASN A 661 22.14 1.93 23.45
CA ASN A 661 22.23 1.46 22.06
C ASN A 661 23.44 0.53 21.85
N LEU A 662 23.29 -0.47 20.99
CA LEU A 662 24.34 -1.44 20.63
C LEU A 662 24.80 -1.23 19.19
N VAL A 663 26.06 -0.82 19.01
CA VAL A 663 26.68 -0.55 17.70
C VAL A 663 27.76 -1.58 17.36
N ILE A 664 27.49 -2.47 16.40
CA ILE A 664 28.44 -3.53 16.00
C ILE A 664 29.12 -3.16 14.67
N GLY A 665 30.46 -3.04 14.74
CA GLY A 665 31.28 -2.28 13.82
C GLY A 665 31.55 -2.86 12.43
N HIS A 666 32.44 -2.15 11.74
CA HIS A 666 32.46 -2.07 10.29
C HIS A 666 33.72 -2.76 9.73
N LEU A 667 33.54 -3.80 8.91
CA LEU A 667 34.65 -4.57 8.33
C LEU A 667 35.39 -3.87 7.17
N PHE A 668 34.92 -2.71 6.71
CA PHE A 668 35.25 -2.20 5.37
C PHE A 668 35.71 -0.73 5.29
N SER A 669 35.83 0.00 6.41
CA SER A 669 36.33 1.38 6.41
C SER A 669 37.10 1.72 7.68
N ALA A 670 38.33 2.23 7.53
CA ALA A 670 39.15 2.73 8.63
C ALA A 670 38.70 4.10 9.17
N ALA A 671 37.65 4.70 8.58
CA ALA A 671 37.11 6.01 8.96
C ALA A 671 35.69 5.93 9.56
N ALA A 672 35.20 4.73 9.88
CA ALA A 672 33.87 4.53 10.47
C ALA A 672 33.87 4.79 11.99
N VAL A 673 32.89 5.57 12.46
CA VAL A 673 32.68 5.90 13.88
C VAL A 673 31.32 5.35 14.32
N GLY A 674 31.28 4.71 15.50
CA GLY A 674 30.07 4.04 15.99
C GLY A 674 29.03 5.04 16.48
N ILE A 675 29.45 5.96 17.36
CA ILE A 675 28.66 7.08 17.85
C ILE A 675 29.46 8.37 17.63
N LEU A 676 29.13 9.10 16.56
CA LEU A 676 29.82 10.32 16.19
C LEU A 676 29.03 11.56 16.62
N ASN A 677 29.41 12.14 17.75
CA ASN A 677 29.03 13.50 18.11
C ASN A 677 30.03 14.46 17.46
N GLN A 678 29.72 15.01 16.27
CA GLN A 678 30.55 16.09 15.74
C GLN A 678 30.30 17.37 16.55
N GLY A 679 31.22 18.33 16.48
CA GLY A 679 31.01 19.65 17.07
C GLY A 679 32.06 20.68 16.66
N PRO A 680 31.75 21.99 16.76
CA PRO A 680 32.77 23.01 16.66
C PRO A 680 33.63 23.00 17.94
N ALA A 681 34.90 23.37 17.80
CA ALA A 681 35.81 23.51 18.93
C ALA A 681 35.41 24.63 19.94
N SER A 682 34.32 25.37 19.67
CA SER A 682 33.80 26.47 20.48
C SER A 682 32.81 26.06 21.59
N GLY A 683 32.63 24.75 21.85
CA GLY A 683 31.95 24.27 23.06
C GLY A 683 30.41 24.20 23.01
N ALA A 684 29.81 24.09 21.82
CA ALA A 684 28.36 24.07 21.60
C ALA A 684 27.64 22.76 22.06
N PHE A 685 28.24 21.97 22.95
CA PHE A 685 27.81 20.60 23.31
C PHE A 685 26.75 20.51 24.43
N ALA A 686 26.19 21.64 24.89
CA ALA A 686 25.43 21.71 26.14
C ALA A 686 24.21 20.76 26.17
N GLY A 687 24.26 19.76 27.06
CA GLY A 687 23.12 18.90 27.39
C GLY A 687 22.94 17.63 26.55
N ASN A 688 23.78 17.31 25.56
CA ASN A 688 23.75 15.97 24.97
C ASN A 688 24.20 14.92 26.01
N GLU A 689 23.39 13.89 26.23
CA GLU A 689 23.65 12.81 27.19
C GLU A 689 23.98 11.50 26.45
N PHE A 690 25.07 10.83 26.87
CA PHE A 690 25.51 9.55 26.31
C PHE A 690 25.73 8.53 27.44
N THR A 691 24.79 7.59 27.61
CA THR A 691 24.76 6.71 28.80
C THR A 691 24.56 5.24 28.40
N TYR A 692 25.40 4.33 28.91
CA TYR A 692 25.33 2.88 28.66
C TYR A 692 25.30 2.40 27.18
N ASN A 693 25.87 3.16 26.23
CA ASN A 693 25.97 2.67 24.84
C ASN A 693 27.17 1.71 24.66
N GLU A 694 26.95 0.60 23.96
CA GLU A 694 27.96 -0.42 23.64
C GLU A 694 28.43 -0.28 22.18
N ALA A 695 29.75 -0.41 21.95
CA ALA A 695 30.35 -0.30 20.62
C ALA A 695 31.48 -1.33 20.44
N HIS A 696 31.41 -2.13 19.37
CA HIS A 696 32.33 -3.26 19.13
C HIS A 696 33.01 -3.21 17.75
N SER A 697 34.18 -3.86 17.64
CA SER A 697 34.90 -4.17 16.39
C SER A 697 35.51 -2.96 15.65
N ASN A 698 36.73 -2.56 16.07
CA ASN A 698 37.58 -1.56 15.41
C ASN A 698 36.95 -0.15 15.24
N ILE A 699 35.94 0.16 16.02
CA ILE A 699 35.32 1.49 16.06
C ILE A 699 36.22 2.45 16.86
N THR A 700 36.49 3.64 16.33
CA THR A 700 36.87 4.78 17.18
C THR A 700 35.60 5.27 17.87
N ASN A 701 35.49 5.12 19.19
CA ASN A 701 34.17 5.26 19.85
C ASN A 701 33.63 6.68 19.94
N TYR A 702 34.49 7.69 20.14
CA TYR A 702 34.10 9.10 20.31
C TYR A 702 35.21 10.05 19.82
N SER A 703 34.87 11.27 19.39
CA SER A 703 35.83 12.32 19.03
C SER A 703 35.37 13.71 19.51
N ALA A 704 36.14 14.33 20.40
CA ALA A 704 35.98 15.67 20.98
C ALA A 704 34.72 15.95 21.84
N GLY A 705 34.93 16.65 22.97
CA GLY A 705 33.93 17.60 23.50
C GLY A 705 33.30 17.39 24.88
N ILE A 706 33.36 16.20 25.51
CA ILE A 706 32.58 15.91 26.74
C ILE A 706 33.46 15.46 27.91
N ALA A 707 33.28 16.11 29.07
CA ALA A 707 34.14 15.99 30.25
C ALA A 707 33.80 14.83 31.23
N ALA A 708 32.90 13.93 30.85
CA ALA A 708 32.56 12.73 31.63
C ALA A 708 32.14 11.58 30.70
N ILE A 709 32.87 10.46 30.77
CA ILE A 709 32.50 9.19 30.12
C ILE A 709 32.74 8.06 31.12
N VAL A 710 31.70 7.32 31.50
CA VAL A 710 31.82 6.13 32.33
C VAL A 710 31.89 4.90 31.43
N VAL A 711 33.10 4.52 31.03
CA VAL A 711 33.34 3.28 30.26
C VAL A 711 33.41 2.10 31.23
N GLN A 712 32.27 1.47 31.51
CA GLN A 712 32.26 0.11 32.09
C GLN A 712 32.46 -0.93 30.99
N GLY A 713 33.71 -1.11 30.55
CA GLY A 713 34.09 -2.18 29.63
C GLY A 713 34.40 -3.48 30.35
N ASP A 714 34.12 -4.62 29.71
CA ASP A 714 34.67 -5.92 30.10
C ASP A 714 36.21 -5.86 30.05
N PRO A 715 36.94 -6.17 31.14
CA PRO A 715 38.40 -6.15 31.15
C PRO A 715 39.04 -7.11 30.12
N ALA A 716 38.31 -8.09 29.58
CA ALA A 716 38.77 -8.94 28.48
C ALA A 716 39.01 -8.18 27.16
N LEU A 717 38.45 -6.97 26.98
CA LEU A 717 38.58 -6.15 25.76
C LEU A 717 39.63 -5.02 25.87
N ALA A 718 40.42 -4.98 26.95
CA ALA A 718 41.36 -3.89 27.27
C ALA A 718 42.62 -3.78 26.36
N GLY A 719 42.54 -4.22 25.11
CA GLY A 719 43.64 -4.22 24.12
C GLY A 719 43.41 -3.36 22.87
N GLN A 720 42.26 -2.69 22.72
CA GLN A 720 42.02 -1.76 21.60
C GLN A 720 42.13 -0.30 22.05
N ASN A 721 42.80 0.53 21.24
CA ASN A 721 43.06 1.94 21.55
C ASN A 721 41.76 2.76 21.51
N ILE A 722 41.20 3.08 22.68
CA ILE A 722 40.20 4.15 22.82
C ILE A 722 40.93 5.48 22.62
N ASN A 723 41.04 5.93 21.37
CA ASN A 723 41.69 7.17 21.01
C ASN A 723 40.78 8.37 21.37
N LEU A 724 40.82 8.78 22.64
CA LEU A 724 40.18 10.00 23.13
C LEU A 724 40.91 11.21 22.52
N GLY A 725 40.45 11.65 21.35
CA GLY A 725 40.91 12.90 20.73
C GLY A 725 40.64 14.10 21.64
N ALA A 726 41.64 14.97 21.74
CA ALA A 726 41.64 16.18 22.58
C ALA A 726 40.54 17.19 22.19
#